data_AF-A0A9F7REH0-F1
#
_entry.id   AF-A0A9F7REH0-F1
#
_cell.length_a   1.000
_cell.length_b   1.000
_cell.length_c   1.000
_cell.angle_alpha   90.00
_cell.angle_beta   90.00
_cell.angle_gamma   90.00
#
_symmetry.space_group_name_H-M   'P 1'
#
loop_
_entity.id
_entity.type
_entity.pdbx_description
1 polymer ?
#
loop_
_entity_poly.entity_id
_entity_poly.type
_entity_poly.pdbx_seq_one_letter_code
_entity_poly.pdbx_strand_id
1 'polypeptide(L)'
;MRFRASQKMKAVLIQFLVLLLGCLFISVQANVSCPSGQFAFKNRCVLCHPTCAECEGHELFQCTACGSDEDGRERFLYQGHCRAHCPREFYHDRAQYTCLPCIANCEICVDGNICAKCREGYKVQSGLCLPVPCGVGQVQDPGSGECIDCETGCKTCSADDPEYCKSCTDGYFLYRHQCRHHCPQRSYEEPSRGVCLSCPESCLDCRSETLCLTCQTGHFLHNGACVNECPQDMFGDARGWRCQPCHASCLTCHGPGARDCDRCNGWNHPIYGTCPIIRCPEGQFFDSGTDDCRYCDVSCRTCSGPTVQHCETCATGYMLEQQEAVCVQHCPLGFYGNSSSLQCERCSTNCEACESGDQCLSCKSSSYQLFLFQGSCWSECPDGYFETEKGTCEPCDDICLTCDGSRTQCLECRDGLFLENSMCRDNCSVRTYAAEDGTCRRCGPHCDTCTDTSTCTRCTFLYLLLNGMCKASCPEGYFEDLDQGVCGQCHELCATCSGPLSDDCESCSTLAPKLYEGTCSEECPVGTYYQTTSMECQECHQTCALCIGPEPTQCTRCVKGLALDPNTMMCGVTGDSDCPPRTFLHANQFTCQACHHHFQSCEGPWPTDCQTCALPQYLNNRSCVTECPVGMYSAHEEADGVELGFCMPCDHVCATCSGASPKDCLSCSPGYLHPLSHLCVRHCPTGYYSTGYHYEKCHVSCEMCSGPGPDACIVCVPPQLELQGTRVCVERCPPRFYQSTQTCWQCHTSCKTCTDNTPQSCLTCDWGSILQEGVCYPRCEEGRYYSQNVCTASVCVF
;
A
#
# COMPACT_ATOMS: atom_id res chain seq x y z
N MET A 1 -61.38 41.78 35.01
CA MET A 1 -61.87 40.41 35.26
C MET A 1 -62.82 40.02 34.13
N ARG A 2 -62.64 38.83 33.54
CA ARG A 2 -63.41 38.17 32.44
C ARG A 2 -62.60 37.94 31.16
N PHE A 3 -61.48 37.25 31.27
CA PHE A 3 -60.90 36.44 30.18
C PHE A 3 -60.24 35.19 30.79
N ARG A 4 -61.05 34.41 31.52
CA ARG A 4 -60.72 33.04 31.96
C ARG A 4 -61.94 32.16 31.67
N ALA A 5 -62.28 32.00 30.40
CA ALA A 5 -63.37 31.11 29.96
C ALA A 5 -63.25 30.59 28.51
N SER A 6 -62.09 30.75 27.83
CA SER A 6 -61.92 30.30 26.43
C SER A 6 -60.67 29.44 26.20
N GLN A 7 -60.21 28.73 27.24
CA GLN A 7 -59.04 27.84 27.14
C GLN A 7 -59.31 26.41 27.64
N LYS A 8 -60.47 26.14 28.24
CA LYS A 8 -60.85 24.78 28.69
C LYS A 8 -61.67 23.98 27.68
N MET A 9 -62.17 24.58 26.59
CA MET A 9 -62.96 23.86 25.57
C MET A 9 -62.14 23.31 24.39
N LYS A 10 -60.93 23.83 24.14
CA LYS A 10 -60.03 23.31 23.08
C LYS A 10 -59.21 22.09 23.52
N ALA A 11 -59.01 21.90 24.83
CA ALA A 11 -58.24 20.76 25.36
C ALA A 11 -59.05 19.44 25.33
N VAL A 12 -60.37 19.51 25.52
CA VAL A 12 -61.22 18.31 25.58
C VAL A 12 -61.51 17.72 24.19
N LEU A 13 -61.58 18.56 23.14
CA LEU A 13 -61.79 18.09 21.77
C LEU A 13 -60.53 17.39 21.19
N ILE A 14 -59.34 17.84 21.58
CA ILE A 14 -58.08 17.26 21.11
C ILE A 14 -57.79 15.94 21.84
N GLN A 15 -58.15 15.81 23.14
CA GLN A 15 -58.02 14.55 23.86
C GLN A 15 -58.95 13.44 23.35
N PHE A 16 -60.17 13.77 22.88
CA PHE A 16 -61.08 12.78 22.30
C PHE A 16 -60.68 12.33 20.89
N LEU A 17 -60.07 13.21 20.09
CA LEU A 17 -59.52 12.86 18.77
C LEU A 17 -58.26 11.99 18.87
N VAL A 18 -57.42 12.19 19.90
CA VAL A 18 -56.22 11.35 20.14
C VAL A 18 -56.62 9.95 20.66
N LEU A 19 -57.70 9.82 21.42
CA LEU A 19 -58.20 8.52 21.90
C LEU A 19 -58.95 7.71 20.83
N LEU A 20 -59.56 8.36 19.82
CA LEU A 20 -60.21 7.67 18.70
C LEU A 20 -59.22 7.29 17.58
N LEU A 21 -58.14 8.05 17.40
CA LEU A 21 -57.06 7.71 16.47
C LEU A 21 -56.07 6.67 17.04
N GLY A 22 -56.09 6.44 18.36
CA GLY A 22 -55.28 5.41 19.04
C GLY A 22 -55.86 4.00 19.06
N CYS A 23 -57.04 3.76 18.47
CA CYS A 23 -57.74 2.46 18.48
C CYS A 23 -57.90 1.80 17.10
N LEU A 24 -57.19 2.29 16.08
CA LEU A 24 -57.03 1.60 14.79
C LEU A 24 -55.52 1.41 14.60
N PHE A 25 -55.09 0.18 14.31
CA PHE A 25 -53.68 -0.29 14.29
C PHE A 25 -53.09 -0.76 15.62
N ILE A 26 -53.83 -1.61 16.34
CA ILE A 26 -53.18 -2.76 17.01
C ILE A 26 -53.34 -3.94 16.06
N SER A 27 -52.54 -3.97 14.98
CA SER A 27 -52.16 -5.24 14.41
C SER A 27 -51.17 -5.85 15.40
N VAL A 28 -51.63 -6.84 16.15
CA VAL A 28 -50.72 -7.80 16.79
C VAL A 28 -50.02 -8.53 15.65
N GLN A 29 -48.95 -7.93 15.11
CA GLN A 29 -47.95 -8.68 14.38
C GLN A 29 -47.29 -9.56 15.45
N ALA A 30 -47.41 -10.87 15.29
CA ALA A 30 -46.54 -11.80 15.98
C ALA A 30 -45.11 -11.32 15.70
N ASN A 31 -44.43 -10.82 16.73
CA ASN A 31 -43.02 -10.47 16.62
C ASN A 31 -42.29 -11.79 16.44
N VAL A 32 -42.05 -12.20 15.19
CA VAL A 32 -41.26 -13.38 14.88
C VAL A 32 -39.85 -13.07 15.34
N SER A 33 -39.49 -13.51 16.55
CA SER A 33 -38.13 -13.39 17.06
C SER A 33 -37.26 -14.40 16.33
N CYS A 34 -36.52 -13.93 15.34
CA CYS A 34 -35.55 -14.75 14.64
C CYS A 34 -34.32 -14.99 15.50
N PRO A 35 -33.73 -16.19 15.46
CA PRO A 35 -32.45 -16.46 16.12
C PRO A 35 -31.33 -15.60 15.52
N SER A 36 -30.25 -15.39 16.28
CA SER A 36 -29.10 -14.59 15.85
C SER A 36 -28.57 -15.02 14.47
N GLY A 37 -28.15 -14.05 13.65
CA GLY A 37 -27.77 -14.27 12.25
C GLY A 37 -28.96 -14.34 11.27
N GLN A 38 -30.19 -14.08 11.73
CA GLN A 38 -31.38 -14.04 10.88
C GLN A 38 -32.24 -12.81 11.17
N PHE A 39 -32.86 -12.25 10.14
CA PHE A 39 -33.83 -11.15 10.26
C PHE A 39 -35.23 -11.60 9.81
N ALA A 40 -36.25 -10.93 10.34
CA ALA A 40 -37.64 -11.27 10.08
C ALA A 40 -38.12 -10.62 8.76
N PHE A 41 -38.46 -11.44 7.78
CA PHE A 41 -39.05 -10.99 6.52
C PHE A 41 -40.34 -11.77 6.23
N LYS A 42 -41.47 -11.05 6.14
CA LYS A 42 -42.80 -11.63 5.84
C LYS A 42 -43.14 -12.88 6.68
N ASN A 43 -42.96 -12.83 8.01
CA ASN A 43 -43.20 -13.92 8.97
C ASN A 43 -42.28 -15.15 8.83
N ARG A 44 -41.16 -15.05 8.11
CA ARG A 44 -40.11 -16.09 8.05
C ARG A 44 -38.77 -15.48 8.43
N CYS A 45 -37.88 -16.31 8.97
CA CYS A 45 -36.52 -15.89 9.27
C CYS A 45 -35.62 -16.16 8.07
N VAL A 46 -34.92 -15.13 7.62
CA VAL A 46 -33.99 -15.17 6.48
C VAL A 46 -32.60 -14.88 7.00
N LEU A 47 -31.58 -15.56 6.47
CA LEU A 47 -30.19 -15.39 6.88
C LEU A 47 -29.69 -13.98 6.55
N CYS A 48 -28.88 -13.43 7.44
CA CYS A 48 -28.10 -12.24 7.18
C CYS A 48 -27.02 -12.51 6.14
N HIS A 49 -26.48 -11.44 5.54
CA HIS A 49 -25.27 -11.55 4.74
C HIS A 49 -24.15 -12.22 5.55
N PRO A 50 -23.33 -13.14 4.98
CA PRO A 50 -22.36 -13.95 5.72
C PRO A 50 -21.33 -13.19 6.56
N THR A 51 -21.13 -11.91 6.23
CA THR A 51 -20.18 -11.02 6.92
C THR A 51 -20.76 -10.37 8.18
N CYS A 52 -22.03 -10.63 8.50
CA CYS A 52 -22.77 -9.91 9.54
C CYS A 52 -23.29 -10.86 10.61
N ALA A 53 -23.11 -10.48 11.87
CA ALA A 53 -23.57 -11.28 13.01
C ALA A 53 -25.07 -11.05 13.27
N GLU A 54 -25.52 -9.80 13.12
CA GLU A 54 -26.93 -9.44 13.12
C GLU A 54 -27.20 -8.41 12.02
N CYS A 55 -28.43 -8.41 11.49
CA CYS A 55 -28.84 -7.55 10.39
C CYS A 55 -30.33 -7.21 10.50
N GLU A 56 -30.73 -6.13 9.83
CA GLU A 56 -32.13 -5.77 9.62
C GLU A 56 -32.61 -6.05 8.19
N GLY A 57 -31.73 -6.54 7.33
CA GLY A 57 -32.01 -6.94 5.96
C GLY A 57 -30.89 -7.78 5.34
N HIS A 58 -31.08 -8.22 4.09
CA HIS A 58 -30.17 -9.15 3.41
C HIS A 58 -28.98 -8.45 2.73
N GLU A 59 -29.05 -7.14 2.51
CA GLU A 59 -28.02 -6.40 1.78
C GLU A 59 -26.76 -6.16 2.63
N LEU A 60 -25.61 -6.01 1.97
CA LEU A 60 -24.28 -5.87 2.59
C LEU A 60 -24.14 -4.65 3.55
N PHE A 61 -25.06 -3.69 3.45
CA PHE A 61 -25.09 -2.44 4.24
C PHE A 61 -26.16 -2.41 5.34
N GLN A 62 -26.90 -3.50 5.53
CA GLN A 62 -28.01 -3.58 6.49
C GLN A 62 -27.60 -4.35 7.76
N CYS A 63 -26.33 -4.30 8.12
CA CYS A 63 -25.80 -5.00 9.27
C CYS A 63 -25.91 -4.14 10.52
N THR A 64 -26.42 -4.74 11.59
CA THR A 64 -26.67 -4.07 12.87
C THR A 64 -25.65 -4.47 13.94
N ALA A 65 -25.05 -5.65 13.80
CA ALA A 65 -23.92 -6.09 14.60
C ALA A 65 -22.92 -6.93 13.78
N CYS A 66 -21.64 -6.80 14.11
CA CYS A 66 -20.56 -7.58 13.51
C CYS A 66 -19.92 -8.47 14.58
N GLY A 67 -19.09 -9.41 14.14
CA GLY A 67 -18.44 -10.37 15.01
C GLY A 67 -17.26 -11.03 14.32
N SER A 68 -16.94 -12.24 14.75
CA SER A 68 -16.01 -13.09 14.03
C SER A 68 -16.77 -13.99 13.05
N ASP A 69 -16.36 -14.01 11.78
CA ASP A 69 -16.92 -14.89 10.75
C ASP A 69 -16.62 -16.38 11.06
N GLU A 70 -17.20 -17.31 10.31
CA GLU A 70 -17.00 -18.76 10.46
C GLU A 70 -15.53 -19.20 10.35
N ASP A 71 -14.70 -18.44 9.63
CA ASP A 71 -13.25 -18.63 9.49
C ASP A 71 -12.42 -18.01 10.65
N GLY A 72 -13.08 -17.45 11.67
CA GLY A 72 -12.44 -16.78 12.81
C GLY A 72 -11.89 -15.39 12.49
N ARG A 73 -12.33 -14.76 11.40
CA ARG A 73 -11.91 -13.39 11.02
C ARG A 73 -12.83 -12.37 11.66
N GLU A 74 -12.26 -11.46 12.45
CA GLU A 74 -13.01 -10.39 13.12
C GLU A 74 -13.40 -9.28 12.13
N ARG A 75 -14.65 -8.84 12.19
CA ARG A 75 -15.16 -7.70 11.42
C ARG A 75 -15.78 -6.65 12.32
N PHE A 76 -15.72 -5.40 11.88
CA PHE A 76 -16.13 -4.23 12.64
C PHE A 76 -17.19 -3.44 11.89
N LEU A 77 -18.25 -3.04 12.60
CA LEU A 77 -19.37 -2.30 12.08
C LEU A 77 -19.00 -0.85 11.78
N TYR A 78 -19.19 -0.42 10.54
CA TYR A 78 -19.05 0.96 10.10
C TYR A 78 -20.15 1.30 9.10
N GLN A 79 -21.02 2.25 9.46
CA GLN A 79 -22.13 2.74 8.62
C GLN A 79 -22.99 1.61 8.01
N GLY A 80 -23.33 0.59 8.81
CA GLY A 80 -24.16 -0.54 8.36
C GLY A 80 -23.38 -1.68 7.69
N HIS A 81 -22.06 -1.57 7.55
CA HIS A 81 -21.20 -2.60 6.96
C HIS A 81 -20.27 -3.25 7.97
N CYS A 82 -20.09 -4.57 7.88
CA CYS A 82 -19.05 -5.29 8.60
C CYS A 82 -17.77 -5.38 7.77
N ARG A 83 -16.76 -4.59 8.14
CA ARG A 83 -15.46 -4.49 7.44
C ARG A 83 -14.34 -5.17 8.24
N ALA A 84 -13.36 -5.76 7.57
CA ALA A 84 -12.19 -6.35 8.23
C ALA A 84 -11.28 -5.29 8.89
N HIS A 85 -11.24 -4.08 8.32
CA HIS A 85 -10.48 -2.95 8.83
C HIS A 85 -11.35 -1.71 8.92
N CYS A 86 -11.17 -0.95 9.99
CA CYS A 86 -11.81 0.37 10.10
C CYS A 86 -11.13 1.37 9.15
N PRO A 87 -11.91 2.24 8.48
CA PRO A 87 -11.36 3.33 7.68
C PRO A 87 -10.53 4.29 8.53
N ARG A 88 -9.70 5.13 7.88
CA ARG A 88 -8.91 6.16 8.56
C ARG A 88 -9.81 7.00 9.46
N GLU A 89 -9.24 7.49 10.55
CA GLU A 89 -9.94 8.22 11.63
C GLU A 89 -10.83 7.36 12.54
N PHE A 90 -10.85 6.04 12.35
CA PHE A 90 -11.55 5.10 13.21
C PHE A 90 -10.63 3.96 13.64
N TYR A 91 -10.79 3.46 14.87
CA TYR A 91 -10.10 2.28 15.39
C TYR A 91 -11.07 1.15 15.70
N HIS A 92 -10.52 -0.05 15.80
CA HIS A 92 -11.24 -1.28 16.09
C HIS A 92 -11.65 -1.34 17.56
N ASP A 93 -12.95 -1.27 17.86
CA ASP A 93 -13.46 -1.66 19.17
C ASP A 93 -13.80 -3.15 19.19
N ARG A 94 -12.94 -3.95 19.81
CA ARG A 94 -13.09 -5.41 19.93
C ARG A 94 -14.15 -5.82 20.96
N ALA A 95 -14.61 -4.91 21.81
CA ALA A 95 -15.66 -5.21 22.77
C ALA A 95 -17.05 -5.23 22.11
N GLN A 96 -17.28 -4.35 21.14
CA GLN A 96 -18.57 -4.21 20.45
C GLN A 96 -18.51 -4.57 18.96
N TYR A 97 -17.32 -4.93 18.44
CA TYR A 97 -17.08 -5.14 17.01
C TYR A 97 -17.55 -3.94 16.17
N THR A 98 -17.18 -2.72 16.57
CA THR A 98 -17.54 -1.49 15.87
C THR A 98 -16.32 -0.63 15.58
N CYS A 99 -16.42 0.24 14.59
CA CYS A 99 -15.41 1.25 14.30
C CYS A 99 -15.73 2.53 15.08
N LEU A 100 -14.90 2.85 16.06
CA LEU A 100 -15.05 4.05 16.89
C LEU A 100 -14.10 5.15 16.42
N PRO A 101 -14.51 6.43 16.48
CA PRO A 101 -13.68 7.54 16.01
C PRO A 101 -12.42 7.71 16.87
N CYS A 102 -11.32 8.09 16.23
CA CYS A 102 -10.09 8.51 16.89
C CYS A 102 -10.27 9.84 17.65
N ILE A 103 -9.30 10.17 18.52
CA ILE A 103 -9.22 11.51 19.12
C ILE A 103 -9.10 12.60 18.06
N ALA A 104 -9.53 13.82 18.40
CA ALA A 104 -9.50 14.96 17.49
C ALA A 104 -8.10 15.17 16.87
N ASN A 105 -8.08 15.46 15.57
CA ASN A 105 -6.88 15.69 14.76
C ASN A 105 -5.96 14.46 14.63
N CYS A 106 -6.44 13.27 14.98
CA CYS A 106 -5.75 12.00 14.76
C CYS A 106 -6.28 11.28 13.52
N GLU A 107 -5.39 10.98 12.59
CA GLU A 107 -5.69 10.27 11.33
C GLU A 107 -5.63 8.74 11.53
N ILE A 108 -4.65 8.26 12.32
CA ILE A 108 -4.49 6.84 12.65
C ILE A 108 -4.30 6.73 14.16
N CYS A 109 -5.21 6.04 14.84
CA CYS A 109 -5.13 5.80 16.27
C CYS A 109 -5.03 4.31 16.60
N VAL A 110 -4.35 4.02 17.71
CA VAL A 110 -4.29 2.66 18.28
C VAL A 110 -5.58 2.38 19.06
N ASP A 111 -6.05 3.39 19.79
CA ASP A 111 -7.32 3.39 20.51
C ASP A 111 -7.88 4.82 20.59
N GLY A 112 -9.00 4.98 21.29
CA GLY A 112 -9.68 6.27 21.45
C GLY A 112 -8.94 7.33 22.26
N ASN A 113 -7.69 7.09 22.70
CA ASN A 113 -6.86 8.06 23.43
C ASN A 113 -5.41 8.15 22.90
N ILE A 114 -4.94 7.15 22.16
CA ILE A 114 -3.57 7.07 21.68
C ILE A 114 -3.55 7.20 20.16
N CYS A 115 -3.05 8.34 19.69
CA CYS A 115 -2.81 8.59 18.29
C CYS A 115 -1.44 8.07 17.85
N ALA A 116 -1.43 7.30 16.76
CA ALA A 116 -0.21 6.87 16.08
C ALA A 116 0.22 7.87 14.99
N LYS A 117 -0.74 8.53 14.32
CA LYS A 117 -0.47 9.54 13.27
C LYS A 117 -1.51 10.65 13.30
N CYS A 118 -1.05 11.90 13.40
CA CYS A 118 -1.91 13.08 13.37
C CYS A 118 -2.21 13.55 11.94
N ARG A 119 -3.31 14.29 11.76
CA ARG A 119 -3.57 15.08 10.55
C ARG A 119 -2.48 16.15 10.37
N GLU A 120 -2.29 16.63 9.13
CA GLU A 120 -1.34 17.70 8.81
C GLU A 120 -1.49 18.91 9.74
N GLY A 121 -0.36 19.51 10.14
CA GLY A 121 -0.29 20.62 11.11
C GLY A 121 -0.19 20.20 12.58
N TYR A 122 -0.28 18.91 12.91
CA TYR A 122 -0.20 18.39 14.28
C TYR A 122 0.89 17.31 14.42
N LYS A 123 1.60 17.28 15.55
CA LYS A 123 2.54 16.21 15.90
C LYS A 123 2.05 15.39 17.07
N VAL A 124 2.36 14.08 17.03
CA VAL A 124 2.10 13.17 18.15
C VAL A 124 3.07 13.51 19.27
N GLN A 125 2.52 13.95 20.40
CA GLN A 125 3.25 14.17 21.63
C GLN A 125 2.52 13.42 22.75
N SER A 126 3.17 12.40 23.31
CA SER A 126 2.59 11.51 24.33
C SER A 126 1.25 10.86 23.93
N GLY A 127 1.09 10.51 22.64
CA GLY A 127 -0.14 9.89 22.12
C GLY A 127 -1.26 10.89 21.78
N LEU A 128 -1.05 12.20 21.96
CA LEU A 128 -2.01 13.25 21.60
C LEU A 128 -1.51 14.07 20.41
N CYS A 129 -2.43 14.60 19.61
CA CYS A 129 -2.11 15.48 18.48
C CYS A 129 -2.10 16.94 18.93
N LEU A 130 -0.90 17.52 19.07
CA LEU A 130 -0.73 18.93 19.42
C LEU A 130 -0.28 19.73 18.19
N PRO A 131 -0.79 20.96 18.02
CA PRO A 131 -0.35 21.83 16.94
C PRO A 131 1.12 22.17 17.12
N VAL A 132 1.89 22.17 16.03
CA VAL A 132 3.32 22.49 16.08
C VAL A 132 3.48 24.01 16.03
N PRO A 133 3.97 24.69 17.09
CA PRO A 133 4.33 26.09 16.98
C PRO A 133 5.58 26.25 16.11
N CYS A 134 5.57 27.20 15.18
CA CYS A 134 6.72 27.48 14.32
C CYS A 134 7.87 28.10 15.14
N GLY A 135 9.10 27.69 14.81
CA GLY A 135 10.31 28.16 15.47
C GLY A 135 10.69 29.60 15.09
N VAL A 136 11.80 30.09 15.67
CA VAL A 136 12.40 31.38 15.25
C VAL A 136 12.91 31.24 13.82
N GLY A 137 12.63 32.22 12.96
CA GLY A 137 12.94 32.13 11.54
C GLY A 137 11.99 31.23 10.75
N GLN A 138 10.78 30.98 11.28
CA GLN A 138 9.72 30.26 10.57
C GLN A 138 8.38 31.00 10.66
N VAL A 139 7.54 30.87 9.64
CA VAL A 139 6.18 31.43 9.58
C VAL A 139 5.17 30.36 9.21
N GLN A 140 3.96 30.46 9.75
CA GLN A 140 2.90 29.51 9.46
C GLN A 140 2.21 29.86 8.15
N ASP A 141 2.09 28.87 7.24
CA ASP A 141 1.32 28.99 6.02
C ASP A 141 -0.18 29.13 6.34
N PRO A 142 -0.89 30.14 5.80
CA PRO A 142 -2.30 30.38 6.10
C PRO A 142 -3.26 29.31 5.55
N GLY A 143 -2.84 28.54 4.55
CA GLY A 143 -3.65 27.50 3.88
C GLY A 143 -3.42 26.10 4.45
N SER A 144 -2.15 25.70 4.64
CA SER A 144 -1.76 24.37 5.10
C SER A 144 -1.49 24.30 6.61
N GLY A 145 -1.25 25.43 7.26
CA GLY A 145 -0.88 25.48 8.68
C GLY A 145 0.54 24.96 8.96
N GLU A 146 1.35 24.69 7.92
CA GLU A 146 2.73 24.24 8.03
C GLU A 146 3.70 25.39 8.34
N CYS A 147 4.86 25.07 8.92
CA CYS A 147 5.90 26.05 9.21
C CYS A 147 6.91 26.13 8.06
N ILE A 148 6.99 27.31 7.44
CA ILE A 148 7.91 27.62 6.35
C ILE A 148 9.13 28.36 6.91
N ASP A 149 10.34 27.96 6.52
CA ASP A 149 11.58 28.64 6.88
C ASP A 149 11.68 30.01 6.18
N CYS A 150 12.04 31.03 6.93
CA CYS A 150 12.40 32.34 6.40
C CYS A 150 13.82 32.33 5.81
N GLU A 151 14.16 33.34 5.02
CA GLU A 151 15.52 33.54 4.49
C GLU A 151 16.57 33.74 5.60
N THR A 152 17.84 33.43 5.31
CA THR A 152 18.95 33.45 6.27
C THR A 152 19.06 34.80 7.00
N GLY A 153 19.17 34.76 8.33
CA GLY A 153 19.22 35.95 9.16
C GLY A 153 17.86 36.61 9.42
N CYS A 154 16.77 36.09 8.86
CA CYS A 154 15.42 36.54 9.12
C CYS A 154 14.84 35.90 10.39
N LYS A 155 14.36 36.73 11.32
CA LYS A 155 13.71 36.31 12.56
C LYS A 155 12.21 36.06 12.37
N THR A 156 11.56 36.90 11.57
CA THR A 156 10.13 36.75 11.18
C THR A 156 9.90 37.19 9.75
N CYS A 157 9.23 36.37 8.93
CA CYS A 157 8.91 36.66 7.52
C CYS A 157 7.40 36.76 7.28
N SER A 158 7.00 37.11 6.06
CA SER A 158 5.61 37.14 5.63
C SER A 158 5.09 35.73 5.36
N ALA A 159 3.82 35.49 5.71
CA ALA A 159 3.17 34.21 5.44
C ALA A 159 2.86 34.02 3.94
N ASP A 160 2.72 35.14 3.21
CA ASP A 160 2.44 35.14 1.77
C ASP A 160 3.71 35.11 0.90
N ASP A 161 4.87 35.45 1.49
CA ASP A 161 6.16 35.54 0.82
C ASP A 161 7.31 35.34 1.84
N PRO A 162 7.93 34.15 1.90
CA PRO A 162 9.01 33.83 2.84
C PRO A 162 10.32 34.62 2.63
N GLU A 163 10.51 35.22 1.45
CA GLU A 163 11.64 36.13 1.15
C GLU A 163 11.39 37.53 1.75
N TYR A 164 10.12 37.87 2.01
CA TYR A 164 9.77 39.13 2.65
C TYR A 164 10.00 39.04 4.17
N CYS A 165 11.19 39.43 4.60
CA CYS A 165 11.53 39.52 6.01
C CYS A 165 10.97 40.78 6.68
N LYS A 166 10.42 40.61 7.89
CA LYS A 166 9.86 41.67 8.74
C LYS A 166 10.83 42.10 9.85
N SER A 167 11.66 41.19 10.35
CA SER A 167 12.68 41.49 11.35
C SER A 167 13.85 40.51 11.27
N CYS A 168 15.05 40.97 11.63
CA CYS A 168 16.27 40.17 11.54
C CYS A 168 16.70 39.58 12.89
N THR A 169 17.51 38.52 12.84
CA THR A 169 18.23 37.98 13.99
C THR A 169 19.39 38.89 14.38
N ASP A 170 19.89 38.76 15.60
CA ASP A 170 21.00 39.60 16.08
C ASP A 170 22.23 39.46 15.15
N GLY A 171 22.84 40.60 14.81
CA GLY A 171 23.96 40.68 13.85
C GLY A 171 23.55 40.92 12.39
N TYR A 172 22.25 41.03 12.09
CA TYR A 172 21.73 41.35 10.76
C TYR A 172 20.89 42.64 10.77
N PHE A 173 20.89 43.36 9.64
CA PHE A 173 20.16 44.60 9.41
C PHE A 173 19.13 44.43 8.29
N LEU A 174 17.92 44.94 8.51
CA LEU A 174 16.83 44.91 7.55
C LEU A 174 17.01 45.99 6.48
N TYR A 175 17.09 45.58 5.21
CA TYR A 175 17.10 46.44 4.04
C TYR A 175 16.08 45.96 3.01
N ARG A 176 15.07 46.80 2.70
CA ARG A 176 14.01 46.50 1.70
C ARG A 176 13.42 45.07 1.83
N HIS A 177 13.18 44.64 3.07
CA HIS A 177 12.60 43.33 3.42
C HIS A 177 13.57 42.14 3.37
N GLN A 178 14.88 42.36 3.25
CA GLN A 178 15.90 41.31 3.41
C GLN A 178 16.82 41.62 4.58
N CYS A 179 17.34 40.57 5.23
CA CYS A 179 18.32 40.70 6.30
C CYS A 179 19.73 40.51 5.75
N ARG A 180 20.64 41.44 6.07
CA ARG A 180 22.04 41.41 5.64
C ARG A 180 22.98 41.69 6.79
N HIS A 181 24.20 41.14 6.77
CA HIS A 181 25.21 41.46 7.77
C HIS A 181 25.70 42.91 7.67
N HIS A 182 25.80 43.46 6.46
CA HIS A 182 26.18 44.84 6.19
C HIS A 182 25.18 45.54 5.26
N CYS A 183 25.06 46.87 5.43
CA CYS A 183 24.16 47.67 4.61
C CYS A 183 24.77 47.95 3.23
N PRO A 184 23.96 47.87 2.14
CA PRO A 184 24.44 48.14 0.79
C PRO A 184 24.79 49.62 0.57
N GLN A 185 25.47 49.94 -0.54
CA GLN A 185 25.90 51.30 -0.85
C GLN A 185 24.74 52.32 -0.81
N ARG A 186 25.06 53.57 -0.43
CA ARG A 186 24.10 54.64 -0.12
C ARG A 186 23.21 54.36 1.09
N SER A 187 23.60 53.44 1.97
CA SER A 187 22.94 53.24 3.26
C SER A 187 23.93 52.93 4.38
N TYR A 188 23.54 53.19 5.62
CA TYR A 188 24.35 52.96 6.81
C TYR A 188 23.59 52.14 7.86
N GLU A 189 24.35 51.47 8.71
CA GLU A 189 23.84 50.60 9.77
C GLU A 189 23.27 51.42 10.94
N GLU A 190 22.05 51.11 11.39
CA GLU A 190 21.45 51.67 12.61
C GLU A 190 21.28 50.56 13.67
N PRO A 191 22.29 50.29 14.52
CA PRO A 191 22.31 49.17 15.46
C PRO A 191 21.16 49.18 16.46
N SER A 192 20.67 50.37 16.80
CA SER A 192 19.55 50.53 17.74
C SER A 192 18.22 49.96 17.21
N ARG A 193 18.09 49.85 15.88
CA ARG A 193 16.87 49.42 15.20
C ARG A 193 17.07 48.16 14.36
N GLY A 194 18.31 47.74 14.11
CA GLY A 194 18.63 46.60 13.24
C GLY A 194 18.14 46.82 11.80
N VAL A 195 18.24 48.07 11.30
CA VAL A 195 17.80 48.44 9.94
C VAL A 195 18.89 49.22 9.22
N CYS A 196 18.86 49.18 7.89
CA CYS A 196 19.68 50.01 7.03
C CYS A 196 18.94 51.31 6.68
N LEU A 197 19.56 52.45 6.97
CA LEU A 197 19.01 53.78 6.67
C LEU A 197 19.74 54.41 5.49
N SER A 198 19.03 55.12 4.62
CA SER A 198 19.62 55.74 3.44
C SER A 198 20.48 56.95 3.79
N CYS A 199 21.57 57.15 3.04
CA CYS A 199 22.40 58.34 3.15
C CYS A 199 21.64 59.62 2.72
N PRO A 200 22.06 60.80 3.22
CA PRO A 200 21.51 62.08 2.77
C PRO A 200 21.64 62.30 1.25
N GLU A 201 20.72 63.05 0.64
CA GLU A 201 20.56 63.23 -0.83
C GLU A 201 21.84 63.60 -1.61
N SER A 202 22.81 64.29 -1.01
CA SER A 202 24.09 64.67 -1.65
C SER A 202 25.26 63.70 -1.38
N CYS A 203 25.02 62.67 -0.57
CA CYS A 203 26.02 61.75 -0.08
C CYS A 203 25.91 60.39 -0.77
N LEU A 204 27.01 59.89 -1.32
CA LEU A 204 27.08 58.59 -1.98
C LEU A 204 27.38 57.48 -0.96
N ASP A 205 28.22 57.74 0.02
CA ASP A 205 28.56 56.81 1.09
C ASP A 205 28.66 57.55 2.43
N CYS A 206 28.01 57.03 3.46
CA CYS A 206 27.85 57.68 4.75
C CYS A 206 27.97 56.69 5.90
N ARG A 207 28.39 57.19 7.07
CA ARG A 207 28.44 56.41 8.31
C ARG A 207 27.26 56.71 9.25
N SER A 208 26.66 57.87 9.08
CA SER A 208 25.47 58.32 9.81
C SER A 208 24.73 59.35 8.96
N GLU A 209 23.60 59.82 9.47
CA GLU A 209 22.85 60.94 8.88
C GLU A 209 23.69 62.23 8.72
N THR A 210 24.76 62.40 9.51
CA THR A 210 25.57 63.63 9.54
C THR A 210 26.99 63.47 9.01
N LEU A 211 27.48 62.24 8.86
CA LEU A 211 28.85 61.97 8.45
C LEU A 211 28.90 61.25 7.11
N CYS A 212 29.15 62.04 6.07
CA CYS A 212 29.40 61.59 4.71
C CYS A 212 30.89 61.30 4.48
N LEU A 213 31.17 60.22 3.75
CA LEU A 213 32.50 59.77 3.36
C LEU A 213 32.80 60.10 1.89
N THR A 214 31.81 60.00 1.01
CA THR A 214 31.95 60.36 -0.41
C THR A 214 30.72 61.10 -0.92
N CYS A 215 30.95 62.11 -1.75
CA CYS A 215 29.89 62.96 -2.28
C CYS A 215 29.46 62.54 -3.68
N GLN A 216 28.20 62.79 -4.02
CA GLN A 216 27.74 62.66 -5.40
C GLN A 216 28.45 63.67 -6.31
N THR A 217 28.58 63.32 -7.59
CA THR A 217 29.19 64.19 -8.61
C THR A 217 28.54 65.57 -8.60
N GLY A 218 29.35 66.63 -8.50
CA GLY A 218 28.89 68.01 -8.40
C GLY A 218 28.95 68.59 -6.97
N HIS A 219 29.24 67.76 -5.96
CA HIS A 219 29.43 68.19 -4.58
C HIS A 219 30.86 67.86 -4.10
N PHE A 220 31.40 68.68 -3.21
CA PHE A 220 32.74 68.52 -2.63
C PHE A 220 32.63 68.14 -1.15
N LEU A 221 33.41 67.13 -0.74
CA LEU A 221 33.50 66.72 0.65
C LEU A 221 34.26 67.77 1.48
N HIS A 222 33.62 68.28 2.53
CA HIS A 222 34.19 69.19 3.51
C HIS A 222 33.67 68.86 4.92
N ASN A 223 34.58 68.58 5.87
CA ASN A 223 34.25 68.26 7.26
C ASN A 223 33.16 67.18 7.44
N GLY A 224 33.14 66.18 6.57
CA GLY A 224 32.14 65.11 6.62
C GLY A 224 30.77 65.46 6.04
N ALA A 225 30.63 66.62 5.38
CA ALA A 225 29.41 67.00 4.66
C ALA A 225 29.72 67.31 3.19
N CYS A 226 28.72 67.12 2.33
CA CYS A 226 28.83 67.46 0.90
C CYS A 226 28.33 68.88 0.67
N VAL A 227 29.22 69.75 0.19
CA VAL A 227 28.93 71.15 -0.10
C VAL A 227 29.04 71.42 -1.60
N ASN A 228 28.26 72.38 -2.11
CA ASN A 228 28.30 72.74 -3.53
C ASN A 228 29.50 73.64 -3.87
N GLU A 229 29.97 74.40 -2.89
CA GLU A 229 31.09 75.34 -3.02
C GLU A 229 32.01 75.20 -1.82
N CYS A 230 33.33 75.18 -2.07
CA CYS A 230 34.32 75.10 -1.00
C CYS A 230 34.46 76.45 -0.27
N PRO A 231 34.82 76.44 1.04
CA PRO A 231 35.08 77.65 1.81
C PRO A 231 36.20 78.52 1.20
N GLN A 232 36.23 79.81 1.56
CA GLN A 232 37.32 80.73 1.17
C GLN A 232 38.65 80.20 1.69
N ASP A 233 39.70 80.21 0.85
CA ASP A 233 41.03 79.58 1.04
C ASP A 233 41.18 78.13 0.54
N MET A 234 40.09 77.54 0.03
CA MET A 234 40.09 76.21 -0.59
C MET A 234 39.55 76.26 -2.02
N PHE A 235 39.98 75.31 -2.85
CA PHE A 235 39.41 75.05 -4.17
C PHE A 235 38.80 73.65 -4.23
N GLY A 236 37.82 73.47 -5.11
CA GLY A 236 37.19 72.17 -5.36
C GLY A 236 38.04 71.32 -6.29
N ASP A 237 38.55 70.18 -5.81
CA ASP A 237 39.23 69.21 -6.65
C ASP A 237 38.20 68.29 -7.33
N ALA A 238 38.05 68.45 -8.64
CA ALA A 238 37.12 67.68 -9.46
C ALA A 238 37.52 66.20 -9.65
N ARG A 239 38.76 65.81 -9.32
CA ARG A 239 39.21 64.40 -9.39
C ARG A 239 38.89 63.64 -8.11
N GLY A 240 39.04 64.30 -6.97
CA GLY A 240 38.77 63.72 -5.65
C GLY A 240 37.43 64.11 -5.03
N TRP A 241 36.62 64.93 -5.70
CA TRP A 241 35.35 65.51 -5.19
C TRP A 241 35.46 66.00 -3.75
N ARG A 242 36.53 66.74 -3.44
CA ARG A 242 36.85 67.23 -2.09
C ARG A 242 37.39 68.66 -2.12
N CYS A 243 37.22 69.38 -1.02
CA CYS A 243 37.85 70.69 -0.86
C CYS A 243 39.33 70.54 -0.47
N GLN A 244 40.21 71.24 -1.19
CA GLN A 244 41.66 71.26 -0.94
C GLN A 244 42.15 72.70 -0.70
N PRO A 245 43.15 72.90 0.17
CA PRO A 245 43.67 74.24 0.45
C PRO A 245 44.42 74.82 -0.76
N CYS A 246 44.39 76.15 -0.87
CA CYS A 246 45.18 76.90 -1.85
C CYS A 246 46.69 76.84 -1.57
N HIS A 247 47.51 77.11 -2.60
CA HIS A 247 48.94 77.33 -2.41
C HIS A 247 49.18 78.48 -1.43
N ALA A 248 50.17 78.37 -0.53
CA ALA A 248 50.37 79.29 0.60
C ALA A 248 50.57 80.77 0.21
N SER A 249 51.02 81.04 -1.01
CA SER A 249 51.13 82.41 -1.56
C SER A 249 49.78 83.03 -1.96
N CYS A 250 48.74 82.21 -2.12
CA CYS A 250 47.40 82.61 -2.54
C CYS A 250 46.48 82.77 -1.32
N LEU A 251 45.61 83.78 -1.37
CA LEU A 251 44.47 83.94 -0.47
C LEU A 251 43.22 83.22 -1.01
N THR A 252 43.01 83.25 -2.33
CA THR A 252 41.99 82.49 -3.06
C THR A 252 42.62 81.90 -4.31
N CYS A 253 42.14 80.74 -4.76
CA CYS A 253 42.72 80.02 -5.89
C CYS A 253 41.67 79.19 -6.64
N HIS A 254 41.98 78.88 -7.90
CA HIS A 254 41.20 77.94 -8.74
C HIS A 254 41.94 76.62 -8.98
N GLY A 255 43.06 76.40 -8.29
CA GLY A 255 43.90 75.21 -8.41
C GLY A 255 45.00 75.16 -7.35
N PRO A 256 45.72 74.03 -7.24
CA PRO A 256 46.72 73.80 -6.19
C PRO A 256 48.05 74.51 -6.44
N GLY A 257 48.31 75.02 -7.65
CA GLY A 257 49.60 75.58 -8.03
C GLY A 257 49.80 77.02 -7.57
N ALA A 258 51.07 77.41 -7.40
CA ALA A 258 51.48 78.81 -7.14
C ALA A 258 51.09 79.81 -8.24
N ARG A 259 50.58 79.30 -9.38
CA ARG A 259 50.09 80.04 -10.54
C ARG A 259 48.58 80.18 -10.58
N ASP A 260 47.88 79.39 -9.76
CA ASP A 260 46.44 79.29 -9.78
C ASP A 260 45.82 80.26 -8.74
N CYS A 261 46.60 81.26 -8.30
CA CYS A 261 46.14 82.28 -7.37
C CYS A 261 45.18 83.25 -8.07
N ASP A 262 44.01 83.44 -7.48
CA ASP A 262 43.10 84.53 -7.85
C ASP A 262 43.43 85.83 -7.07
N ARG A 263 43.98 85.70 -5.84
CA ARG A 263 44.45 86.80 -4.98
C ARG A 263 45.67 86.39 -4.16
N CYS A 264 46.64 87.29 -3.96
CA CYS A 264 47.83 87.03 -3.12
C CYS A 264 47.61 87.48 -1.67
N ASN A 265 48.20 86.76 -0.71
CA ASN A 265 48.31 87.21 0.68
C ASN A 265 49.17 88.49 0.72
N GLY A 266 48.57 89.63 1.12
CA GLY A 266 49.23 90.95 1.08
C GLY A 266 48.67 91.95 0.06
N TRP A 267 47.47 91.72 -0.49
CA TRP A 267 46.70 92.68 -1.31
C TRP A 267 47.30 93.08 -2.67
N ASN A 268 48.16 92.24 -3.26
CA ASN A 268 48.64 92.42 -4.64
C ASN A 268 47.92 91.50 -5.64
N HIS A 269 47.72 91.98 -6.87
CA HIS A 269 47.22 91.17 -7.98
C HIS A 269 48.32 90.20 -8.47
N PRO A 270 47.97 88.93 -8.77
CA PRO A 270 48.90 87.98 -9.37
C PRO A 270 49.42 88.50 -10.71
N ILE A 271 50.74 88.42 -10.94
CA ILE A 271 51.34 88.76 -12.23
C ILE A 271 51.63 87.43 -12.94
N TYR A 272 50.93 87.18 -14.06
CA TYR A 272 50.94 85.88 -14.78
C TYR A 272 50.63 84.68 -13.88
N GLY A 273 49.68 84.85 -12.95
CA GLY A 273 49.29 83.82 -11.98
C GLY A 273 50.20 83.70 -10.76
N THR A 274 51.41 84.29 -10.78
CA THR A 274 52.37 84.21 -9.68
C THR A 274 52.46 85.48 -8.84
N CYS A 275 52.62 85.33 -7.52
CA CYS A 275 52.95 86.43 -6.61
C CYS A 275 54.49 86.69 -6.64
N PRO A 276 54.97 87.94 -6.82
CA PRO A 276 56.40 88.24 -7.05
C PRO A 276 57.31 88.11 -5.81
N ILE A 277 58.54 87.60 -6.00
CA ILE A 277 59.56 87.34 -4.94
C ILE A 277 60.92 87.96 -5.34
N ILE A 278 61.66 88.58 -4.41
CA ILE A 278 63.03 89.15 -4.53
C ILE A 278 64.09 88.02 -4.36
N ARG A 279 65.23 88.02 -5.10
CA ARG A 279 66.22 86.90 -5.10
C ARG A 279 67.54 87.19 -4.35
N CYS A 280 67.90 86.33 -3.38
CA CYS A 280 69.22 86.21 -2.73
C CYS A 280 70.02 84.99 -3.25
N PRO A 281 71.36 84.91 -3.05
CA PRO A 281 72.21 83.75 -3.41
C PRO A 281 71.88 82.48 -2.61
N GLU A 282 72.26 81.29 -3.13
CA GLU A 282 72.03 80.01 -2.44
C GLU A 282 72.66 79.97 -1.04
N GLY A 283 71.93 79.40 -0.08
CA GLY A 283 72.28 79.41 1.34
C GLY A 283 71.95 80.71 2.08
N GLN A 284 71.29 81.69 1.45
CA GLN A 284 70.87 82.94 2.07
C GLN A 284 69.41 83.32 1.73
N PHE A 285 68.71 83.97 2.67
CA PHE A 285 67.37 84.54 2.51
C PHE A 285 67.39 86.07 2.67
N PHE A 286 66.42 86.75 2.08
CA PHE A 286 66.29 88.21 2.19
C PHE A 286 65.59 88.58 3.49
N ASP A 287 66.31 89.24 4.41
CA ASP A 287 65.75 89.70 5.68
C ASP A 287 65.23 91.13 5.51
N SER A 288 63.90 91.28 5.37
CA SER A 288 63.23 92.58 5.20
C SER A 288 63.44 93.55 6.37
N GLY A 289 63.89 93.07 7.53
CA GLY A 289 64.23 93.92 8.67
C GLY A 289 65.60 94.59 8.54
N THR A 290 66.50 94.02 7.76
CA THR A 290 67.87 94.52 7.55
C THR A 290 68.20 94.87 6.10
N ASP A 291 67.30 94.58 5.17
CA ASP A 291 67.41 94.85 3.73
C ASP A 291 68.66 94.18 3.09
N ASP A 292 69.09 93.04 3.66
CA ASP A 292 70.29 92.28 3.27
C ASP A 292 70.06 90.76 3.31
N CYS A 293 70.90 89.99 2.61
CA CYS A 293 70.80 88.53 2.54
C CYS A 293 71.51 87.85 3.74
N ARG A 294 70.80 87.01 4.50
CA ARG A 294 71.31 86.31 5.70
C ARG A 294 71.31 84.80 5.53
N TYR A 295 72.24 84.11 6.19
CA TYR A 295 72.42 82.66 6.03
C TYR A 295 71.26 81.83 6.60
N CYS A 296 70.97 80.74 5.89
CA CYS A 296 70.05 79.69 6.30
C CYS A 296 70.62 78.81 7.43
N ASP A 297 69.76 77.96 7.99
CA ASP A 297 70.20 76.81 8.78
C ASP A 297 71.05 75.84 7.93
N VAL A 298 71.99 75.12 8.56
CA VAL A 298 72.94 74.20 7.90
C VAL A 298 72.26 73.03 7.18
N SER A 299 71.04 72.69 7.58
CA SER A 299 70.22 71.66 6.93
C SER A 299 69.60 72.12 5.60
N CYS A 300 69.50 73.45 5.37
CA CYS A 300 68.93 74.03 4.15
C CYS A 300 70.02 74.38 3.11
N ARG A 301 69.71 74.16 1.83
CA ARG A 301 70.46 74.69 0.68
C ARG A 301 69.90 76.03 0.19
N THR A 302 68.58 76.23 0.26
CA THR A 302 67.92 77.53 0.07
C THR A 302 66.87 77.70 1.17
N CYS A 303 66.56 78.93 1.58
CA CYS A 303 65.61 79.19 2.66
C CYS A 303 64.91 80.54 2.50
N SER A 304 63.80 80.70 3.21
CA SER A 304 63.04 81.96 3.34
C SER A 304 63.28 82.65 4.69
N GLY A 305 64.05 82.03 5.59
CA GLY A 305 64.28 82.46 6.96
C GLY A 305 65.45 81.73 7.64
N PRO A 306 65.85 82.14 8.85
CA PRO A 306 67.09 81.68 9.48
C PRO A 306 66.96 80.34 10.22
N THR A 307 65.75 79.80 10.36
CA THR A 307 65.50 78.60 11.17
C THR A 307 65.25 77.37 10.30
N VAL A 308 65.38 76.18 10.90
CA VAL A 308 65.10 74.87 10.27
C VAL A 308 63.71 74.74 9.65
N GLN A 309 62.74 75.58 10.03
CA GLN A 309 61.34 75.58 9.55
C GLN A 309 61.13 76.48 8.33
N HIS A 310 62.21 77.05 7.78
CA HIS A 310 62.16 77.95 6.63
C HIS A 310 63.02 77.43 5.48
N CYS A 311 63.30 76.13 5.41
CA CYS A 311 64.05 75.56 4.29
C CYS A 311 63.17 75.46 3.04
N GLU A 312 63.71 75.91 1.90
CA GLU A 312 63.07 75.77 0.58
C GLU A 312 63.67 74.60 -0.22
N THR A 313 64.97 74.32 -0.05
CA THR A 313 65.63 73.11 -0.56
C THR A 313 66.66 72.61 0.45
N CYS A 314 66.99 71.32 0.41
CA CYS A 314 67.85 70.69 1.43
C CYS A 314 69.29 70.48 1.01
N ALA A 315 70.19 70.52 1.99
CA ALA A 315 71.58 70.12 1.82
C ALA A 315 71.69 68.61 1.51
N THR A 316 72.81 68.19 0.91
CA THR A 316 73.03 66.79 0.53
C THR A 316 72.90 65.84 1.72
N GLY A 317 72.09 64.80 1.59
CA GLY A 317 71.81 63.83 2.66
C GLY A 317 70.56 64.14 3.50
N TYR A 318 69.88 65.25 3.24
CA TYR A 318 68.60 65.61 3.83
C TYR A 318 67.49 65.67 2.78
N MET A 319 66.25 65.41 3.19
CA MET A 319 65.04 65.43 2.37
C MET A 319 64.06 66.47 2.90
N LEU A 320 63.40 67.19 1.99
CA LEU A 320 62.48 68.27 2.37
C LEU A 320 61.11 67.72 2.76
N GLU A 321 60.68 68.00 4.00
CA GLU A 321 59.30 67.88 4.44
C GLU A 321 58.56 69.19 4.18
N GLN A 322 57.67 69.19 3.18
CA GLN A 322 57.07 70.42 2.65
C GLN A 322 56.06 71.10 3.59
N GLN A 323 55.46 70.37 4.54
CA GLN A 323 54.42 70.93 5.41
C GLN A 323 54.98 71.83 6.50
N GLU A 324 56.09 71.41 7.09
CA GLU A 324 56.81 72.16 8.13
C GLU A 324 58.02 72.93 7.53
N ALA A 325 58.29 72.75 6.24
CA ALA A 325 59.45 73.32 5.53
C ALA A 325 60.79 73.00 6.22
N VAL A 326 60.94 71.75 6.67
CA VAL A 326 62.12 71.23 7.39
C VAL A 326 62.87 70.21 6.55
N CYS A 327 64.19 70.24 6.63
CA CYS A 327 65.06 69.23 6.05
C CYS A 327 65.36 68.11 7.07
N VAL A 328 64.89 66.89 6.78
CA VAL A 328 65.01 65.73 7.68
C VAL A 328 65.88 64.62 7.06
N GLN A 329 66.55 63.84 7.90
CA GLN A 329 67.39 62.72 7.46
C GLN A 329 66.56 61.45 7.19
N HIS A 330 65.45 61.28 7.92
CA HIS A 330 64.45 60.23 7.70
C HIS A 330 63.06 60.87 7.65
N CYS A 331 62.26 60.51 6.66
CA CYS A 331 60.90 61.03 6.53
C CYS A 331 60.00 60.47 7.65
N PRO A 332 59.03 61.26 8.13
CA PRO A 332 58.08 60.81 9.14
C PRO A 332 57.11 59.76 8.58
N LEU A 333 56.40 59.09 9.49
CA LEU A 333 55.37 58.10 9.14
C LEU A 333 54.32 58.72 8.20
N GLY A 334 53.89 57.95 7.20
CA GLY A 334 53.01 58.40 6.11
C GLY A 334 53.75 59.03 4.92
N PHE A 335 55.09 59.11 4.97
CA PHE A 335 55.94 59.63 3.90
C PHE A 335 57.12 58.69 3.61
N TYR A 336 57.59 58.70 2.36
CA TYR A 336 58.82 58.02 1.95
C TYR A 336 59.79 59.01 1.31
N GLY A 337 61.09 58.69 1.40
CA GLY A 337 62.14 59.50 0.82
C GLY A 337 62.33 59.22 -0.65
N ASN A 338 61.96 60.15 -1.53
CA ASN A 338 62.22 60.01 -2.96
C ASN A 338 63.62 60.55 -3.30
N SER A 339 64.54 59.65 -3.65
CA SER A 339 65.94 59.97 -3.96
C SER A 339 66.12 60.80 -5.24
N SER A 340 65.12 60.82 -6.13
CA SER A 340 65.13 61.60 -7.37
C SER A 340 64.69 63.04 -7.16
N SER A 341 63.68 63.26 -6.30
CA SER A 341 63.16 64.60 -5.98
C SER A 341 63.81 65.23 -4.74
N LEU A 342 64.54 64.46 -3.93
CA LEU A 342 65.09 64.85 -2.62
C LEU A 342 64.00 65.38 -1.65
N GLN A 343 62.79 64.84 -1.75
CA GLN A 343 61.63 65.25 -0.97
C GLN A 343 61.02 64.06 -0.24
N CYS A 344 60.40 64.36 0.90
CA CYS A 344 59.50 63.41 1.56
C CYS A 344 58.15 63.47 0.86
N GLU A 345 57.85 62.42 0.08
CA GLU A 345 56.60 62.30 -0.65
C GLU A 345 55.63 61.43 0.14
N ARG A 346 54.33 61.74 0.05
CA ARG A 346 53.31 60.99 0.78
C ARG A 346 53.20 59.57 0.25
N CYS A 347 53.04 58.63 1.16
CA CYS A 347 52.56 57.30 0.83
C CYS A 347 51.17 57.37 0.21
N SER A 348 50.80 56.34 -0.58
CA SER A 348 49.43 56.15 -1.07
C SER A 348 48.39 56.21 0.05
N THR A 349 47.15 56.54 -0.33
CA THR A 349 46.02 56.63 0.60
C THR A 349 45.92 55.38 1.46
N ASN A 350 45.56 55.55 2.74
CA ASN A 350 45.42 54.48 3.73
C ASN A 350 46.72 53.77 4.16
N CYS A 351 47.88 54.18 3.63
CA CYS A 351 49.19 53.63 4.01
C CYS A 351 49.89 54.44 5.12
N GLU A 352 50.45 53.74 6.12
CA GLU A 352 51.20 54.32 7.24
C GLU A 352 52.71 54.28 7.02
N ALA A 353 53.24 53.20 6.46
CA ALA A 353 54.65 53.09 6.07
C ALA A 353 54.75 52.53 4.66
N CYS A 354 55.56 53.14 3.80
CA CYS A 354 55.77 52.72 2.43
C CYS A 354 57.24 52.81 2.02
N GLU A 355 57.66 51.97 1.07
CA GLU A 355 59.00 52.03 0.46
C GLU A 355 59.04 52.96 -0.75
N SER A 356 57.92 53.03 -1.48
CA SER A 356 57.66 53.96 -2.58
C SER A 356 56.18 54.34 -2.59
N GLY A 357 55.79 55.31 -3.42
CA GLY A 357 54.40 55.79 -3.50
C GLY A 357 53.36 54.67 -3.65
N ASP A 358 53.69 53.60 -4.37
CA ASP A 358 52.79 52.48 -4.70
C ASP A 358 53.09 51.19 -3.91
N GLN A 359 54.09 51.19 -3.02
CA GLN A 359 54.48 50.01 -2.24
C GLN A 359 54.32 50.27 -0.75
N CYS A 360 53.11 50.06 -0.27
CA CYS A 360 52.76 50.10 1.13
C CYS A 360 53.26 48.87 1.90
N LEU A 361 53.85 49.11 3.06
CA LEU A 361 54.35 48.10 3.99
C LEU A 361 53.41 47.88 5.19
N SER A 362 52.69 48.92 5.62
CA SER A 362 51.67 48.82 6.68
C SER A 362 50.54 49.82 6.49
N CYS A 363 49.32 49.41 6.81
CA CYS A 363 48.13 50.25 6.72
C CYS A 363 47.93 51.09 7.97
N LYS A 364 47.32 52.27 7.83
CA LYS A 364 47.03 53.17 8.96
C LYS A 364 46.11 52.47 9.97
N SER A 365 46.57 52.37 11.21
CA SER A 365 45.75 51.89 12.32
C SER A 365 44.78 52.99 12.74
N SER A 366 43.53 52.92 12.27
CA SER A 366 42.47 53.89 12.59
C SER A 366 41.29 53.24 13.32
N SER A 367 40.11 53.87 13.37
CA SER A 367 38.92 53.29 14.01
C SER A 367 38.29 52.11 13.26
N TYR A 368 38.80 51.78 12.07
CA TYR A 368 38.37 50.67 11.23
C TYR A 368 39.59 49.90 10.71
N GLN A 369 39.40 48.61 10.47
CA GLN A 369 40.44 47.72 9.99
C GLN A 369 40.68 47.94 8.49
N LEU A 370 41.94 47.96 8.07
CA LEU A 370 42.36 48.02 6.66
C LEU A 370 43.19 46.79 6.35
N PHE A 371 43.12 46.32 5.09
CA PHE A 371 43.77 45.09 4.67
C PHE A 371 44.90 45.35 3.68
N LEU A 372 46.11 44.88 4.02
CA LEU A 372 47.26 45.00 3.13
C LEU A 372 47.19 43.90 2.06
N PHE A 373 47.12 44.31 0.79
CA PHE A 373 47.12 43.42 -0.36
C PHE A 373 47.97 44.00 -1.49
N GLN A 374 48.96 43.24 -1.95
CA GLN A 374 49.88 43.59 -3.06
C GLN A 374 50.49 45.01 -2.95
N GLY A 375 50.87 45.43 -1.74
CA GLY A 375 51.46 46.75 -1.52
C GLY A 375 50.46 47.91 -1.48
N SER A 376 49.14 47.63 -1.38
CA SER A 376 48.09 48.63 -1.23
C SER A 376 47.17 48.28 -0.06
N CYS A 377 46.54 49.29 0.54
CA CYS A 377 45.64 49.12 1.67
C CYS A 377 44.19 49.28 1.22
N TRP A 378 43.43 48.20 1.31
CA TRP A 378 42.04 48.11 0.88
C TRP A 378 41.09 48.14 2.07
N SER A 379 39.88 48.70 1.86
CA SER A 379 38.79 48.67 2.84
C SER A 379 38.11 47.30 2.91
N GLU A 380 38.11 46.57 1.80
CA GLU A 380 37.59 45.20 1.65
C GLU A 380 38.55 44.43 0.74
N CYS A 381 38.70 43.12 0.94
CA CYS A 381 39.56 42.31 0.08
C CYS A 381 38.97 42.15 -1.34
N PRO A 382 39.80 42.17 -2.40
CA PRO A 382 39.32 41.90 -3.77
C PRO A 382 38.75 40.49 -3.93
N ASP A 383 37.89 40.30 -4.94
CA ASP A 383 37.31 39.00 -5.29
C ASP A 383 38.38 37.89 -5.36
N GLY A 384 38.02 36.73 -4.79
CA GLY A 384 38.93 35.59 -4.65
C GLY A 384 39.83 35.64 -3.40
N TYR A 385 39.69 36.64 -2.53
CA TYR A 385 40.36 36.72 -1.24
C TYR A 385 39.35 37.05 -0.12
N PHE A 386 39.60 36.52 1.08
CA PHE A 386 38.80 36.83 2.28
C PHE A 386 39.64 37.54 3.35
N GLU A 387 38.94 38.22 4.25
CA GLU A 387 39.51 38.99 5.33
C GLU A 387 39.99 38.09 6.48
N THR A 388 41.20 38.34 6.98
CA THR A 388 41.72 37.64 8.16
C THR A 388 41.74 38.55 9.38
N GLU A 389 41.63 37.98 10.58
CA GLU A 389 41.74 38.72 11.85
C GLU A 389 43.06 39.51 12.01
N LYS A 390 44.07 39.21 11.18
CA LYS A 390 45.38 39.88 11.15
C LYS A 390 45.43 41.10 10.23
N GLY A 391 44.34 41.46 9.54
CA GLY A 391 44.33 42.59 8.61
C GLY A 391 45.04 42.30 7.29
N THR A 392 45.05 41.04 6.85
CA THR A 392 45.58 40.62 5.55
C THR A 392 44.53 39.91 4.71
N CYS A 393 44.63 40.00 3.39
CA CYS A 393 43.77 39.26 2.46
C CYS A 393 44.40 37.91 2.13
N GLU A 394 43.71 36.81 2.44
CA GLU A 394 44.15 35.45 2.07
C GLU A 394 43.27 34.89 0.94
N PRO A 395 43.84 34.10 0.01
CA PRO A 395 43.08 33.62 -1.13
C PRO A 395 42.03 32.59 -0.69
N CYS A 396 40.88 32.61 -1.36
CA CYS A 396 39.85 31.59 -1.24
C CYS A 396 40.36 30.20 -1.68
N ASP A 397 39.60 29.16 -1.36
CA ASP A 397 39.79 27.85 -1.99
C ASP A 397 39.49 27.95 -3.50
N ASP A 398 40.13 27.10 -4.30
CA ASP A 398 40.07 27.15 -5.77
C ASP A 398 38.66 26.87 -6.32
N ILE A 399 37.79 26.28 -5.51
CA ILE A 399 36.39 26.00 -5.83
C ILE A 399 35.46 27.21 -5.63
N CYS A 400 35.88 28.21 -4.84
CA CYS A 400 35.12 29.45 -4.63
C CYS A 400 35.53 30.51 -5.65
N LEU A 401 34.56 31.30 -6.14
CA LEU A 401 34.82 32.56 -6.83
C LEU A 401 35.05 33.68 -5.80
N THR A 402 34.19 33.76 -4.79
CA THR A 402 34.29 34.66 -3.63
C THR A 402 34.04 33.86 -2.34
N CYS A 403 34.65 34.26 -1.23
CA CYS A 403 34.51 33.58 0.07
C CYS A 403 34.58 34.58 1.23
N ASP A 404 34.03 34.20 2.38
CA ASP A 404 33.98 35.06 3.57
C ASP A 404 34.29 34.27 4.85
N GLY A 405 35.01 34.92 5.78
CA GLY A 405 35.45 34.36 7.07
C GLY A 405 36.50 33.25 7.01
N SER A 406 36.46 32.39 5.99
CA SER A 406 37.43 31.32 5.77
C SER A 406 37.58 30.97 4.29
N ARG A 407 38.69 30.31 3.95
CA ARG A 407 38.97 29.79 2.60
C ARG A 407 37.81 28.96 2.01
N THR A 408 37.08 28.23 2.86
CA THR A 408 36.07 27.23 2.44
C THR A 408 34.63 27.70 2.54
N GLN A 409 34.37 28.87 3.14
CA GLN A 409 33.02 29.45 3.18
C GLN A 409 32.80 30.30 1.92
N CYS A 410 32.38 29.64 0.85
CA CYS A 410 32.14 30.34 -0.41
C CYS A 410 30.86 31.19 -0.33
N LEU A 411 30.90 32.35 -0.97
CA LEU A 411 29.73 33.19 -1.26
C LEU A 411 29.23 32.96 -2.68
N GLU A 412 30.15 32.74 -3.63
CA GLU A 412 29.87 32.33 -5.00
C GLU A 412 30.81 31.22 -5.44
N CYS A 413 30.31 30.31 -6.28
CA CYS A 413 31.07 29.18 -6.80
C CYS A 413 31.64 29.49 -8.18
N ARG A 414 32.76 28.84 -8.53
CA ARG A 414 33.24 28.87 -9.91
C ARG A 414 32.31 28.12 -10.85
N ASP A 415 32.38 28.46 -12.13
CA ASP A 415 31.55 27.86 -13.18
C ASP A 415 31.52 26.32 -13.11
N GLY A 416 30.31 25.76 -13.12
CA GLY A 416 30.09 24.31 -13.07
C GLY A 416 29.94 23.72 -11.66
N LEU A 417 30.05 24.53 -10.61
CA LEU A 417 29.79 24.16 -9.21
C LEU A 417 28.56 24.90 -8.69
N PHE A 418 27.90 24.32 -7.68
CA PHE A 418 26.69 24.89 -7.09
C PHE A 418 26.87 25.21 -5.61
N LEU A 419 26.36 26.37 -5.20
CA LEU A 419 26.44 26.83 -3.83
C LEU A 419 25.36 26.17 -2.97
N GLU A 420 25.78 25.49 -1.90
CA GLU A 420 24.90 24.88 -0.91
C GLU A 420 25.47 24.99 0.50
N ASN A 421 24.79 25.71 1.39
CA ASN A 421 25.22 25.97 2.78
C ASN A 421 26.66 26.52 2.86
N SER A 422 26.97 27.56 2.06
CA SER A 422 28.30 28.19 1.96
C SER A 422 29.43 27.25 1.51
N MET A 423 29.11 26.14 0.85
CA MET A 423 30.08 25.23 0.24
C MET A 423 29.73 25.03 -1.23
N CYS A 424 30.74 25.03 -2.09
CA CYS A 424 30.58 24.67 -3.50
C CYS A 424 30.69 23.16 -3.68
N ARG A 425 29.74 22.58 -4.43
CA ARG A 425 29.71 21.14 -4.74
C ARG A 425 29.44 20.92 -6.22
N ASP A 426 29.92 19.81 -6.76
CA ASP A 426 29.65 19.42 -8.16
C ASP A 426 28.17 19.11 -8.42
N ASN A 427 27.47 18.58 -7.42
CA ASN A 427 26.04 18.28 -7.49
C ASN A 427 25.35 18.71 -6.20
N CYS A 428 24.11 19.14 -6.36
CA CYS A 428 23.22 19.46 -5.26
C CYS A 428 22.82 18.21 -4.46
N SER A 429 22.61 18.36 -3.16
CA SER A 429 22.22 17.25 -2.28
C SER A 429 20.83 16.70 -2.61
N VAL A 430 20.47 15.56 -2.04
CA VAL A 430 19.13 14.96 -2.22
C VAL A 430 18.06 15.97 -1.78
N ARG A 431 16.91 16.04 -2.49
CA ARG A 431 15.85 17.05 -2.31
C ARG A 431 16.23 18.48 -2.70
N THR A 432 17.26 18.66 -3.50
CA THR A 432 17.62 19.96 -4.08
C THR A 432 17.91 19.82 -5.57
N TYR A 433 17.77 20.92 -6.32
CA TYR A 433 18.09 21.01 -7.74
C TYR A 433 19.02 22.20 -8.00
N ALA A 434 19.77 22.12 -9.11
CA ALA A 434 20.63 23.18 -9.59
C ALA A 434 19.81 24.28 -10.27
N ALA A 435 19.76 25.47 -9.66
CA ALA A 435 19.13 26.63 -10.27
C ALA A 435 20.08 27.33 -11.27
N GLU A 436 19.51 28.12 -12.19
CA GLU A 436 20.27 28.83 -13.24
C GLU A 436 21.27 29.85 -12.68
N ASP A 437 21.06 30.33 -11.46
CA ASP A 437 21.94 31.28 -10.76
C ASP A 437 23.13 30.61 -10.07
N GLY A 438 23.34 29.29 -10.26
CA GLY A 438 24.44 28.56 -9.65
C GLY A 438 24.19 28.18 -8.18
N THR A 439 22.97 28.28 -7.68
CA THR A 439 22.60 27.87 -6.31
C THR A 439 21.86 26.53 -6.28
N CYS A 440 22.02 25.77 -5.20
CA CYS A 440 21.18 24.60 -4.94
C CYS A 440 19.90 25.03 -4.21
N ARG A 441 18.75 24.86 -4.87
CA ARG A 441 17.44 25.19 -4.29
C ARG A 441 16.68 23.93 -3.91
N ARG A 442 15.88 23.99 -2.85
CA ARG A 442 15.09 22.83 -2.41
C ARG A 442 13.98 22.51 -3.41
N CYS A 443 13.70 21.23 -3.56
CA CYS A 443 12.50 20.77 -4.25
C CYS A 443 11.23 21.21 -3.50
N GLY A 444 10.10 21.24 -4.21
CA GLY A 444 8.79 21.41 -3.60
C GLY A 444 8.50 20.33 -2.53
N PRO A 445 7.47 20.55 -1.68
CA PRO A 445 7.15 19.65 -0.58
C PRO A 445 6.89 18.22 -1.07
N HIS A 446 7.37 17.25 -0.29
CA HIS A 446 7.25 15.80 -0.55
C HIS A 446 7.89 15.31 -1.85
N CYS A 447 8.81 16.08 -2.43
CA CYS A 447 9.58 15.68 -3.60
C CYS A 447 11.01 15.30 -3.20
N ASP A 448 11.43 14.08 -3.57
CA ASP A 448 12.77 13.54 -3.33
C ASP A 448 13.80 14.00 -4.38
N THR A 449 13.37 14.08 -5.64
CA THR A 449 14.16 14.56 -6.78
C THR A 449 13.32 15.41 -7.72
N CYS A 450 13.81 16.60 -8.06
CA CYS A 450 13.14 17.58 -8.91
C CYS A 450 14.11 18.19 -9.94
N THR A 451 13.57 18.75 -11.02
CA THR A 451 14.34 19.54 -11.99
C THR A 451 14.24 21.04 -11.73
N ASP A 452 13.14 21.48 -11.15
CA ASP A 452 12.86 22.86 -10.73
C ASP A 452 11.88 22.87 -9.56
N THR A 453 11.49 24.05 -9.07
CA THR A 453 10.57 24.20 -7.93
C THR A 453 9.20 23.54 -8.15
N SER A 454 8.75 23.44 -9.40
CA SER A 454 7.41 22.96 -9.79
C SER A 454 7.39 21.54 -10.36
N THR A 455 8.54 21.04 -10.83
CA THR A 455 8.62 19.77 -11.55
C THR A 455 9.39 18.74 -10.72
N CYS A 456 8.62 17.91 -10.02
CA CYS A 456 9.10 16.72 -9.33
C CYS A 456 9.19 15.52 -10.27
N THR A 457 10.21 14.69 -10.06
CA THR A 457 10.43 13.44 -10.81
C THR A 457 10.33 12.20 -9.93
N ARG A 458 10.47 12.34 -8.60
CA ARG A 458 10.24 11.26 -7.65
C ARG A 458 9.75 11.82 -6.33
N CYS A 459 8.65 11.28 -5.82
CA CYS A 459 8.06 11.69 -4.56
C CYS A 459 8.68 10.94 -3.38
N THR A 460 8.59 11.54 -2.19
CA THR A 460 8.90 10.87 -0.94
C THR A 460 7.97 9.69 -0.72
N PHE A 461 8.46 8.64 -0.06
CA PHE A 461 7.68 7.45 0.31
C PHE A 461 6.29 7.84 0.88
N LEU A 462 5.22 7.26 0.30
CA LEU A 462 3.79 7.54 0.55
C LEU A 462 3.14 8.70 -0.23
N TYR A 463 3.88 9.41 -1.08
CA TYR A 463 3.31 10.39 -2.01
C TYR A 463 3.42 9.87 -3.45
N LEU A 464 2.43 10.19 -4.27
CA LEU A 464 2.26 9.70 -5.62
C LEU A 464 2.50 10.83 -6.62
N LEU A 465 3.31 10.56 -7.65
CA LEU A 465 3.61 11.53 -8.69
C LEU A 465 2.44 11.65 -9.67
N LEU A 466 1.99 12.89 -9.89
CA LEU A 466 1.00 13.24 -10.90
C LEU A 466 1.35 14.58 -11.55
N ASN A 467 1.58 14.59 -12.87
CA ASN A 467 1.90 15.79 -13.66
C ASN A 467 3.06 16.63 -13.07
N GLY A 468 4.11 15.97 -12.59
CA GLY A 468 5.26 16.65 -11.98
C GLY A 468 5.03 17.13 -10.55
N MET A 469 3.90 16.83 -9.90
CA MET A 469 3.66 17.17 -8.50
C MET A 469 3.43 15.92 -7.65
N CYS A 470 3.82 15.99 -6.38
CA CYS A 470 3.57 14.94 -5.41
C CYS A 470 2.23 15.17 -4.72
N LYS A 471 1.36 14.16 -4.74
CA LYS A 471 0.04 14.19 -4.11
C LYS A 471 -0.07 13.06 -3.10
N ALA A 472 -0.73 13.33 -1.98
CA ALA A 472 -0.98 12.32 -0.94
C ALA A 472 -2.05 11.29 -1.37
N SER A 473 -2.90 11.66 -2.33
CA SER A 473 -3.91 10.80 -2.95
C SER A 473 -4.14 11.20 -4.40
N CYS A 474 -4.54 10.24 -5.22
CA CYS A 474 -4.85 10.50 -6.63
C CYS A 474 -6.27 11.09 -6.79
N PRO A 475 -6.46 12.06 -7.70
CA PRO A 475 -7.78 12.59 -8.03
C PRO A 475 -8.59 11.57 -8.84
N GLU A 476 -9.90 11.82 -9.00
CA GLU A 476 -10.77 11.00 -9.87
C GLU A 476 -10.17 10.85 -11.29
N GLY A 477 -10.38 9.67 -11.88
CA GLY A 477 -9.76 9.26 -13.14
C GLY A 477 -8.36 8.65 -13.01
N TYR A 478 -7.82 8.54 -11.79
CA TYR A 478 -6.53 7.91 -11.52
C TYR A 478 -6.61 6.93 -10.34
N PHE A 479 -5.83 5.85 -10.39
CA PHE A 479 -5.63 4.91 -9.29
C PHE A 479 -4.23 5.06 -8.68
N GLU A 480 -4.07 4.56 -7.45
CA GLU A 480 -2.82 4.62 -6.70
C GLU A 480 -1.91 3.45 -7.07
N ASP A 481 -0.89 3.69 -7.92
CA ASP A 481 0.15 2.70 -8.21
C ASP A 481 1.28 2.86 -7.18
N LEU A 482 1.18 2.10 -6.09
CA LEU A 482 2.15 2.13 -4.99
C LEU A 482 3.50 1.51 -5.36
N ASP A 483 3.54 0.62 -6.35
CA ASP A 483 4.78 -0.03 -6.79
C ASP A 483 5.65 0.95 -7.58
N GLN A 484 5.03 1.79 -8.40
CA GLN A 484 5.73 2.84 -9.15
C GLN A 484 5.76 4.20 -8.44
N GLY A 485 4.92 4.40 -7.42
CA GLY A 485 4.79 5.68 -6.72
C GLY A 485 4.17 6.78 -7.59
N VAL A 486 3.23 6.43 -8.46
CA VAL A 486 2.60 7.35 -9.41
C VAL A 486 1.07 7.22 -9.37
N CYS A 487 0.37 8.27 -9.80
CA CYS A 487 -1.05 8.17 -10.12
C CYS A 487 -1.22 7.59 -11.52
N GLY A 488 -1.62 6.32 -11.61
CA GLY A 488 -1.90 5.63 -12.87
C GLY A 488 -3.27 6.04 -13.40
N GLN A 489 -3.42 6.17 -14.71
CA GLN A 489 -4.70 6.58 -15.29
C GLN A 489 -5.69 5.41 -15.32
N CYS A 490 -6.94 5.66 -14.94
CA CYS A 490 -8.03 4.69 -15.09
C CYS A 490 -8.36 4.42 -16.56
N HIS A 491 -8.98 3.28 -16.83
CA HIS A 491 -9.61 3.03 -18.11
C HIS A 491 -10.68 4.11 -18.43
N GLU A 492 -10.82 4.52 -19.69
CA GLU A 492 -11.64 5.69 -20.10
C GLU A 492 -13.13 5.60 -19.71
N LEU A 493 -13.63 4.38 -19.50
CA LEU A 493 -15.01 4.12 -19.08
C LEU A 493 -15.20 4.21 -17.55
N CYS A 494 -14.13 4.19 -16.77
CA CYS A 494 -14.18 4.35 -15.31
C CYS A 494 -14.10 5.84 -14.92
N ALA A 495 -14.86 6.25 -13.91
CA ALA A 495 -14.66 7.51 -13.22
C ALA A 495 -13.67 7.37 -12.06
N THR A 496 -13.76 6.27 -11.30
CA THR A 496 -12.75 5.83 -10.32
C THR A 496 -12.44 4.37 -10.54
N CYS A 497 -11.23 3.93 -10.21
CA CYS A 497 -10.76 2.58 -10.45
C CYS A 497 -9.72 2.15 -9.42
N SER A 498 -9.59 0.84 -9.26
CA SER A 498 -8.54 0.22 -8.43
C SER A 498 -7.29 -0.18 -9.24
N GLY A 499 -7.36 -0.07 -10.56
CA GLY A 499 -6.32 -0.47 -11.51
C GLY A 499 -6.60 0.05 -12.93
N PRO A 500 -5.69 -0.21 -13.89
CA PRO A 500 -5.77 0.35 -15.24
C PRO A 500 -6.72 -0.39 -16.19
N LEU A 501 -7.20 -1.58 -15.83
CA LEU A 501 -8.00 -2.41 -16.73
C LEU A 501 -9.46 -1.97 -16.76
N SER A 502 -10.20 -2.41 -17.78
CA SER A 502 -11.61 -2.04 -17.99
C SER A 502 -12.58 -2.64 -16.96
N ASP A 503 -12.14 -3.67 -16.24
CA ASP A 503 -12.84 -4.38 -15.17
C ASP A 503 -12.38 -3.98 -13.75
N ASP A 504 -11.47 -3.02 -13.64
CA ASP A 504 -11.00 -2.47 -12.36
C ASP A 504 -11.83 -1.25 -11.88
N CYS A 505 -12.95 -0.93 -12.55
CA CYS A 505 -13.74 0.27 -12.24
C CYS A 505 -14.46 0.14 -10.90
N GLU A 506 -14.36 1.16 -10.06
CA GLU A 506 -15.16 1.30 -8.83
C GLU A 506 -16.39 2.19 -9.04
N SER A 507 -16.30 3.12 -10.00
CA SER A 507 -17.42 3.92 -10.46
C SER A 507 -17.27 4.23 -11.95
N CYS A 508 -18.39 4.51 -12.61
CA CYS A 508 -18.41 4.67 -14.05
C CYS A 508 -18.45 6.13 -14.51
N SER A 509 -17.80 6.39 -15.64
CA SER A 509 -17.87 7.69 -16.31
C SER A 509 -19.26 7.93 -16.90
N THR A 510 -19.55 9.17 -17.26
CA THR A 510 -20.83 9.55 -17.87
C THR A 510 -21.08 8.91 -19.23
N LEU A 511 -20.05 8.37 -19.87
CA LEU A 511 -20.14 7.67 -21.16
C LEU A 511 -20.76 6.28 -21.00
N ALA A 512 -20.50 5.59 -19.90
CA ALA A 512 -20.93 4.21 -19.67
C ALA A 512 -21.35 4.02 -18.20
N PRO A 513 -22.44 4.66 -17.74
CA PRO A 513 -22.71 4.89 -16.31
C PRO A 513 -23.12 3.66 -15.51
N LYS A 514 -23.23 2.47 -16.12
CA LYS A 514 -23.75 1.26 -15.48
C LYS A 514 -22.61 0.32 -15.13
N LEU A 515 -22.32 0.20 -13.83
CA LEU A 515 -21.29 -0.67 -13.27
C LEU A 515 -21.82 -2.08 -13.03
N TYR A 516 -21.07 -3.11 -13.43
CA TYR A 516 -21.33 -4.51 -13.06
C TYR A 516 -20.01 -5.27 -12.95
N GLU A 517 -19.76 -5.91 -11.80
CA GLU A 517 -18.53 -6.68 -11.52
C GLU A 517 -17.24 -5.95 -11.97
N GLY A 518 -17.14 -4.66 -11.63
CA GLY A 518 -15.97 -3.84 -11.96
C GLY A 518 -15.91 -3.33 -13.41
N THR A 519 -16.85 -3.72 -14.28
CA THR A 519 -16.90 -3.26 -15.68
C THR A 519 -18.00 -2.22 -15.91
N CYS A 520 -17.68 -1.16 -16.65
CA CYS A 520 -18.63 -0.09 -17.02
C CYS A 520 -19.21 -0.28 -18.42
N SER A 521 -20.52 -0.06 -18.55
CA SER A 521 -21.27 -0.28 -19.80
C SER A 521 -22.41 0.73 -19.99
N GLU A 522 -22.86 0.93 -21.24
CA GLU A 522 -24.04 1.75 -21.55
C GLU A 522 -25.36 1.04 -21.17
N GLU A 523 -25.37 -0.29 -21.25
CA GLU A 523 -26.50 -1.17 -20.92
C GLU A 523 -26.07 -2.27 -19.98
N CYS A 524 -26.91 -2.56 -18.98
CA CYS A 524 -26.65 -3.65 -18.05
C CYS A 524 -26.62 -5.00 -18.79
N PRO A 525 -25.68 -5.90 -18.46
CA PRO A 525 -25.60 -7.22 -19.07
C PRO A 525 -26.89 -8.03 -18.84
N VAL A 526 -27.13 -9.02 -19.72
CA VAL A 526 -28.31 -9.88 -19.62
C VAL A 526 -28.37 -10.58 -18.26
N GLY A 527 -29.57 -10.70 -17.70
CA GLY A 527 -29.76 -11.22 -16.34
C GLY A 527 -29.55 -10.20 -15.22
N THR A 528 -29.34 -8.92 -15.56
CA THR A 528 -29.24 -7.82 -14.58
C THR A 528 -30.16 -6.65 -14.96
N TYR A 529 -30.43 -5.77 -13.99
CA TYR A 529 -31.18 -4.53 -14.18
C TYR A 529 -30.49 -3.35 -13.51
N TYR A 530 -30.70 -2.15 -14.02
CA TYR A 530 -30.09 -0.94 -13.48
C TYR A 530 -30.85 -0.45 -12.24
N GLN A 531 -30.20 -0.46 -11.08
CA GLN A 531 -30.75 0.05 -9.84
C GLN A 531 -30.34 1.54 -9.69
N THR A 532 -31.32 2.46 -9.80
CA THR A 532 -31.04 3.90 -9.80
C THR A 532 -30.53 4.44 -8.46
N THR A 533 -30.76 3.73 -7.34
CA THR A 533 -30.32 4.13 -6.01
C THR A 533 -28.85 3.82 -5.75
N SER A 534 -28.36 2.67 -6.20
CA SER A 534 -26.95 2.28 -6.05
C SER A 534 -26.11 2.59 -7.29
N MET A 535 -26.74 3.06 -8.38
CA MET A 535 -26.09 3.42 -9.64
C MET A 535 -25.27 2.27 -10.25
N GLU A 536 -25.70 1.04 -10.03
CA GLU A 536 -25.04 -0.18 -10.53
C GLU A 536 -26.08 -1.16 -11.10
N CYS A 537 -25.61 -2.17 -11.84
CA CYS A 537 -26.43 -3.27 -12.31
C CYS A 537 -26.55 -4.32 -11.21
N GLN A 538 -27.78 -4.66 -10.87
CA GLN A 538 -28.12 -5.68 -9.88
C GLN A 538 -28.72 -6.90 -10.58
N GLU A 539 -28.53 -8.07 -10.00
CA GLU A 539 -29.03 -9.30 -10.61
C GLU A 539 -30.56 -9.35 -10.64
N CYS A 540 -31.09 -9.86 -11.75
CA CYS A 540 -32.49 -10.23 -11.83
C CYS A 540 -32.75 -11.46 -10.95
N HIS A 541 -34.02 -11.69 -10.60
CA HIS A 541 -34.43 -13.01 -10.11
C HIS A 541 -33.97 -14.11 -11.08
N GLN A 542 -33.44 -15.23 -10.56
CA GLN A 542 -32.83 -16.33 -11.33
C GLN A 542 -33.67 -16.89 -12.51
N THR A 543 -34.99 -16.68 -12.52
CA THR A 543 -35.89 -17.11 -13.61
C THR A 543 -36.00 -16.10 -14.75
N CYS A 544 -35.41 -14.91 -14.60
CA CYS A 544 -35.48 -13.79 -15.52
C CYS A 544 -34.20 -13.61 -16.33
N ALA A 545 -34.35 -13.51 -17.65
CA ALA A 545 -33.27 -13.07 -18.55
C ALA A 545 -33.22 -11.54 -18.71
N LEU A 546 -34.37 -10.86 -18.56
CA LEU A 546 -34.48 -9.40 -18.47
C LEU A 546 -35.53 -9.07 -17.40
N CYS A 547 -35.25 -8.06 -16.59
CA CYS A 547 -36.14 -7.61 -15.53
C CYS A 547 -36.06 -6.09 -15.36
N ILE A 548 -37.02 -5.52 -14.64
CA ILE A 548 -37.04 -4.11 -14.22
C ILE A 548 -36.80 -3.95 -12.71
N GLY A 549 -36.52 -5.06 -12.01
CA GLY A 549 -36.34 -5.12 -10.57
C GLY A 549 -36.00 -6.54 -10.10
N PRO A 550 -35.70 -6.71 -8.81
CA PRO A 550 -35.17 -7.97 -8.28
C PRO A 550 -36.27 -9.01 -8.00
N GLU A 551 -37.55 -8.60 -7.97
CA GLU A 551 -38.65 -9.50 -7.65
C GLU A 551 -39.02 -10.42 -8.85
N PRO A 552 -39.49 -11.65 -8.59
CA PRO A 552 -39.91 -12.58 -9.64
C PRO A 552 -41.03 -12.06 -10.55
N THR A 553 -41.83 -11.10 -10.07
CA THR A 553 -42.95 -10.45 -10.77
C THR A 553 -42.51 -9.25 -11.60
N GLN A 554 -41.23 -8.89 -11.60
CA GLN A 554 -40.70 -7.74 -12.34
C GLN A 554 -39.96 -8.19 -13.60
N CYS A 555 -40.38 -9.33 -14.16
CA CYS A 555 -39.73 -9.91 -15.31
C CYS A 555 -40.29 -9.38 -16.63
N THR A 556 -39.42 -9.13 -17.60
CA THR A 556 -39.82 -8.73 -18.96
C THR A 556 -39.45 -9.78 -20.00
N ARG A 557 -38.50 -10.66 -19.69
CA ARG A 557 -38.15 -11.81 -20.50
C ARG A 557 -37.56 -12.92 -19.64
N CYS A 558 -37.97 -14.15 -19.87
CA CYS A 558 -37.50 -15.29 -19.09
C CYS A 558 -36.20 -15.89 -19.62
N VAL A 559 -35.48 -16.60 -18.76
CA VAL A 559 -34.38 -17.47 -19.18
C VAL A 559 -34.90 -18.56 -20.14
N LYS A 560 -34.03 -19.05 -21.02
CA LYS A 560 -34.40 -20.02 -22.07
C LYS A 560 -35.05 -21.26 -21.43
N GLY A 561 -36.27 -21.59 -21.85
CA GLY A 561 -37.05 -22.72 -21.31
C GLY A 561 -38.18 -22.33 -20.34
N LEU A 562 -38.28 -21.04 -19.96
CA LEU A 562 -39.38 -20.50 -19.17
C LEU A 562 -40.22 -19.52 -20.00
N ALA A 563 -41.49 -19.38 -19.66
CA ALA A 563 -42.44 -18.50 -20.34
C ALA A 563 -42.98 -17.43 -19.36
N LEU A 564 -43.16 -16.22 -19.88
CA LEU A 564 -43.61 -15.07 -19.11
C LEU A 564 -45.14 -15.11 -19.03
N ASP A 565 -45.70 -15.19 -17.81
CA ASP A 565 -47.13 -15.00 -17.62
C ASP A 565 -47.46 -13.50 -17.80
N PRO A 566 -48.26 -13.12 -18.82
CA PRO A 566 -48.55 -11.73 -19.13
C PRO A 566 -49.41 -11.03 -18.06
N ASN A 567 -50.05 -11.76 -17.15
CA ASN A 567 -50.87 -11.18 -16.08
C ASN A 567 -50.08 -10.94 -14.79
N THR A 568 -49.12 -11.82 -14.48
CA THR A 568 -48.34 -11.77 -13.23
C THR A 568 -46.91 -11.28 -13.44
N MET A 569 -46.45 -11.17 -14.69
CA MET A 569 -45.08 -10.84 -15.08
C MET A 569 -44.04 -11.75 -14.41
N MET A 570 -44.45 -12.96 -14.05
CA MET A 570 -43.60 -14.00 -13.51
C MET A 570 -43.16 -14.95 -14.61
N CYS A 571 -41.90 -15.34 -14.56
CA CYS A 571 -41.37 -16.41 -15.40
C CYS A 571 -41.60 -17.75 -14.73
N GLY A 572 -42.41 -18.57 -15.40
CA GLY A 572 -42.72 -19.92 -14.99
C GLY A 572 -42.79 -20.83 -16.21
N VAL A 573 -43.00 -22.12 -15.99
CA VAL A 573 -43.18 -23.07 -17.09
C VAL A 573 -44.60 -22.89 -17.61
N THR A 574 -44.78 -22.30 -18.81
CA THR A 574 -45.97 -22.60 -19.62
C THR A 574 -45.52 -23.43 -20.82
N GLY A 575 -45.81 -24.73 -20.72
CA GLY A 575 -45.72 -25.66 -21.83
C GLY A 575 -44.33 -26.20 -22.12
N ASP A 576 -43.85 -27.09 -21.25
CA ASP A 576 -43.35 -28.37 -21.73
C ASP A 576 -44.00 -29.47 -20.88
N SER A 577 -44.76 -30.34 -21.56
CA SER A 577 -45.42 -31.60 -21.14
C SER A 577 -46.17 -31.75 -19.81
N ASP A 578 -45.88 -30.99 -18.75
CA ASP A 578 -46.24 -31.37 -17.38
C ASP A 578 -46.93 -30.22 -16.62
N CYS A 579 -48.22 -30.42 -16.34
CA CYS A 579 -49.01 -29.58 -15.42
C CYS A 579 -48.61 -29.86 -13.95
N PRO A 580 -48.88 -28.93 -13.00
CA PRO A 580 -48.60 -29.13 -11.58
C PRO A 580 -49.23 -30.43 -11.02
N PRO A 581 -48.66 -31.04 -9.97
CA PRO A 581 -49.18 -32.27 -9.37
C PRO A 581 -50.68 -32.16 -9.07
N ARG A 582 -51.42 -33.23 -9.35
CA ARG A 582 -52.90 -33.32 -9.30
C ARG A 582 -53.64 -32.49 -10.36
N THR A 583 -53.00 -32.10 -11.46
CA THR A 583 -53.68 -31.46 -12.61
C THR A 583 -53.20 -32.05 -13.95
N PHE A 584 -54.01 -31.92 -15.00
CA PHE A 584 -53.71 -32.39 -16.37
C PHE A 584 -54.02 -31.32 -17.43
N LEU A 585 -53.35 -31.38 -18.58
CA LEU A 585 -53.48 -30.41 -19.66
C LEU A 585 -54.82 -30.58 -20.40
N HIS A 586 -55.67 -29.55 -20.37
CA HIS A 586 -56.94 -29.55 -21.07
C HIS A 586 -56.75 -29.40 -22.59
N ALA A 587 -57.73 -29.84 -23.39
CA ALA A 587 -57.65 -29.98 -24.85
C ALA A 587 -57.31 -28.69 -25.63
N ASN A 588 -57.40 -27.51 -24.99
CA ASN A 588 -56.99 -26.24 -25.57
C ASN A 588 -55.48 -25.97 -25.47
N GLN A 589 -54.70 -26.86 -24.85
CA GLN A 589 -53.24 -26.75 -24.67
C GLN A 589 -52.76 -25.55 -23.83
N PHE A 590 -53.68 -24.81 -23.19
CA PHE A 590 -53.36 -23.59 -22.43
C PHE A 590 -53.97 -23.55 -21.02
N THR A 591 -54.73 -24.57 -20.60
CA THR A 591 -55.34 -24.62 -19.25
C THR A 591 -55.13 -25.97 -18.58
N CYS A 592 -54.68 -25.99 -17.32
CA CYS A 592 -54.59 -27.21 -16.50
C CYS A 592 -55.88 -27.40 -15.67
N GLN A 593 -56.44 -28.61 -15.66
CA GLN A 593 -57.64 -29.00 -14.90
C GLN A 593 -57.31 -30.01 -13.80
N ALA A 594 -58.07 -30.01 -12.71
CA ALA A 594 -57.80 -30.88 -11.55
C ALA A 594 -58.09 -32.36 -11.84
N CYS A 595 -57.20 -33.23 -11.35
CA CYS A 595 -57.38 -34.68 -11.31
C CYS A 595 -58.41 -35.09 -10.26
N HIS A 596 -58.88 -36.34 -10.35
CA HIS A 596 -59.66 -36.94 -9.26
C HIS A 596 -58.85 -36.96 -7.95
N HIS A 597 -59.51 -36.73 -6.81
CA HIS A 597 -58.88 -36.38 -5.53
C HIS A 597 -57.90 -37.42 -4.92
N HIS A 598 -57.80 -38.62 -5.49
CA HIS A 598 -56.86 -39.68 -5.08
C HIS A 598 -55.63 -39.80 -6.00
N PHE A 599 -55.57 -39.04 -7.09
CA PHE A 599 -54.51 -39.10 -8.08
C PHE A 599 -53.46 -38.03 -7.79
N GLN A 600 -52.19 -38.43 -7.84
CA GLN A 600 -51.08 -37.51 -7.74
C GLN A 600 -50.68 -36.97 -9.13
N SER A 601 -50.87 -37.75 -10.18
CA SER A 601 -50.84 -37.30 -11.58
C SER A 601 -51.88 -38.04 -12.42
N CYS A 602 -52.42 -37.39 -13.45
CA CYS A 602 -53.45 -37.97 -14.32
C CYS A 602 -53.34 -37.44 -15.76
N GLU A 603 -53.85 -38.21 -16.72
CA GLU A 603 -53.93 -37.83 -18.15
C GLU A 603 -55.31 -37.23 -18.51
N GLY A 604 -56.28 -37.38 -17.61
CA GLY A 604 -57.66 -36.96 -17.81
C GLY A 604 -58.49 -36.98 -16.52
N PRO A 605 -59.75 -36.56 -16.57
CA PRO A 605 -60.60 -36.40 -15.39
C PRO A 605 -61.24 -37.73 -14.93
N TRP A 606 -61.09 -38.83 -15.68
CA TRP A 606 -61.81 -40.08 -15.40
C TRP A 606 -61.07 -40.96 -14.39
N PRO A 607 -61.77 -41.83 -13.63
CA PRO A 607 -61.15 -42.69 -12.61
C PRO A 607 -60.10 -43.71 -13.11
N THR A 608 -59.92 -43.83 -14.42
CA THR A 608 -58.99 -44.74 -15.11
C THR A 608 -57.81 -44.02 -15.76
N ASP A 609 -57.71 -42.70 -15.62
CA ASP A 609 -56.67 -41.88 -16.25
C ASP A 609 -55.53 -41.58 -15.27
N CYS A 610 -55.33 -42.41 -14.25
CA CYS A 610 -54.32 -42.19 -13.21
C CYS A 610 -52.93 -42.61 -13.70
N GLN A 611 -51.96 -41.72 -13.50
CA GLN A 611 -50.55 -41.95 -13.81
C GLN A 611 -49.73 -42.25 -12.53
N THR A 612 -50.03 -41.61 -11.39
CA THR A 612 -49.41 -41.92 -10.08
C THR A 612 -50.40 -41.74 -8.92
N CYS A 613 -50.27 -42.54 -7.87
CA CYS A 613 -51.12 -42.51 -6.67
C CYS A 613 -50.31 -42.05 -5.45
N ALA A 614 -50.89 -41.19 -4.61
CA ALA A 614 -50.31 -40.85 -3.31
C ALA A 614 -50.75 -41.86 -2.24
N LEU A 615 -49.89 -42.17 -1.28
CA LEU A 615 -50.25 -43.04 -0.15
C LEU A 615 -51.47 -42.49 0.61
N PRO A 616 -52.41 -43.36 1.07
CA PRO A 616 -52.29 -44.81 1.22
C PRO A 616 -52.80 -45.65 0.03
N GLN A 617 -52.86 -45.10 -1.19
CA GLN A 617 -53.36 -45.82 -2.37
C GLN A 617 -52.21 -46.25 -3.30
N TYR A 618 -52.37 -47.39 -3.98
CA TYR A 618 -51.35 -47.99 -4.84
C TYR A 618 -51.81 -48.02 -6.30
N LEU A 619 -50.93 -47.60 -7.21
CA LEU A 619 -51.20 -47.63 -8.64
C LEU A 619 -51.21 -49.07 -9.15
N ASN A 620 -52.36 -49.50 -9.69
CA ASN A 620 -52.54 -50.77 -10.39
C ASN A 620 -53.32 -50.54 -11.69
N ASN A 621 -52.68 -50.81 -12.83
CA ASN A 621 -53.30 -50.75 -14.17
C ASN A 621 -54.10 -49.45 -14.43
N ARG A 622 -53.47 -48.29 -14.21
CA ARG A 622 -54.01 -46.92 -14.36
C ARG A 622 -55.16 -46.52 -13.41
N SER A 623 -55.34 -47.26 -12.31
CA SER A 623 -56.25 -46.89 -11.23
C SER A 623 -55.57 -47.04 -9.87
N CYS A 624 -56.00 -46.23 -8.90
CA CYS A 624 -55.53 -46.35 -7.52
C CYS A 624 -56.39 -47.37 -6.76
N VAL A 625 -55.74 -48.36 -6.14
CA VAL A 625 -56.38 -49.39 -5.30
C VAL A 625 -55.83 -49.35 -3.89
N THR A 626 -56.65 -49.73 -2.90
CA THR A 626 -56.24 -49.74 -1.48
C THR A 626 -55.35 -50.92 -1.13
N GLU A 627 -55.44 -52.03 -1.89
CA GLU A 627 -54.64 -53.24 -1.71
C GLU A 627 -54.21 -53.80 -3.07
N CYS A 628 -52.97 -54.25 -3.19
CA CYS A 628 -52.44 -54.80 -4.44
C CYS A 628 -52.99 -56.21 -4.72
N PRO A 629 -53.30 -56.54 -5.99
CA PRO A 629 -53.79 -57.85 -6.38
C PRO A 629 -52.73 -58.95 -6.18
N VAL A 630 -53.19 -60.22 -6.14
CA VAL A 630 -52.33 -61.40 -5.93
C VAL A 630 -51.23 -61.48 -7.00
N GLY A 631 -50.01 -61.79 -6.57
CA GLY A 631 -48.82 -61.82 -7.43
C GLY A 631 -48.10 -60.47 -7.56
N MET A 632 -48.57 -59.44 -6.84
CA MET A 632 -47.93 -58.13 -6.73
C MET A 632 -47.76 -57.74 -5.25
N TYR A 633 -46.80 -56.87 -4.95
CA TYR A 633 -46.58 -56.30 -3.63
C TYR A 633 -46.67 -54.76 -3.68
N SER A 634 -46.99 -54.15 -2.54
CA SER A 634 -47.04 -52.70 -2.38
C SER A 634 -45.63 -52.12 -2.23
N ALA A 635 -45.23 -51.27 -3.16
CA ALA A 635 -44.00 -50.49 -3.10
C ALA A 635 -44.35 -48.99 -2.90
N HIS A 636 -43.41 -48.24 -2.33
CA HIS A 636 -43.50 -46.79 -2.23
C HIS A 636 -42.19 -46.13 -2.64
N GLU A 637 -42.29 -44.97 -3.28
CA GLU A 637 -41.14 -44.12 -3.62
C GLU A 637 -41.46 -42.67 -3.24
N GLU A 638 -40.47 -41.96 -2.70
CA GLU A 638 -40.58 -40.53 -2.39
C GLU A 638 -40.11 -39.71 -3.59
N ALA A 639 -41.00 -38.89 -4.13
CA ALA A 639 -40.69 -37.93 -5.18
C ALA A 639 -41.25 -36.56 -4.79
N ASP A 640 -40.40 -35.52 -4.81
CA ASP A 640 -40.75 -34.14 -4.49
C ASP A 640 -41.50 -33.96 -3.14
N GLY A 641 -41.09 -34.73 -2.11
CA GLY A 641 -41.67 -34.67 -0.77
C GLY A 641 -43.06 -35.32 -0.63
N VAL A 642 -43.47 -36.13 -1.61
CA VAL A 642 -44.73 -36.90 -1.58
C VAL A 642 -44.43 -38.39 -1.74
N GLU A 643 -44.96 -39.22 -0.85
CA GLU A 643 -44.86 -40.68 -0.95
C GLU A 643 -45.88 -41.23 -1.96
N LEU A 644 -45.36 -41.81 -3.05
CA LEU A 644 -46.13 -42.44 -4.12
C LEU A 644 -46.27 -43.94 -3.88
N GLY A 645 -47.46 -44.52 -4.10
CA GLY A 645 -47.73 -45.95 -3.96
C GLY A 645 -47.86 -46.68 -5.29
N PHE A 646 -47.20 -47.84 -5.44
CA PHE A 646 -47.23 -48.67 -6.65
C PHE A 646 -47.48 -50.15 -6.32
N CYS A 647 -48.19 -50.86 -7.21
CA CYS A 647 -48.25 -52.32 -7.18
C CYS A 647 -47.20 -52.92 -8.12
N MET A 648 -46.18 -53.56 -7.56
CA MET A 648 -45.05 -54.12 -8.31
C MET A 648 -45.18 -55.65 -8.38
N PRO A 649 -44.88 -56.28 -9.53
CA PRO A 649 -44.96 -57.73 -9.67
C PRO A 649 -43.93 -58.43 -8.77
N CYS A 650 -44.32 -59.57 -8.21
CA CYS A 650 -43.40 -60.47 -7.54
C CYS A 650 -42.39 -61.06 -8.53
N ASP A 651 -41.24 -61.51 -8.02
CA ASP A 651 -40.34 -62.35 -8.80
C ASP A 651 -41.08 -63.61 -9.28
N HIS A 652 -40.82 -64.05 -10.51
CA HIS A 652 -41.45 -65.23 -11.12
C HIS A 652 -41.33 -66.52 -10.29
N VAL A 653 -40.37 -66.61 -9.35
CA VAL A 653 -40.27 -67.75 -8.42
C VAL A 653 -41.32 -67.72 -7.29
N CYS A 654 -41.93 -66.56 -7.03
CA CYS A 654 -42.88 -66.34 -5.94
C CYS A 654 -44.34 -66.34 -6.44
N ALA A 655 -45.24 -66.99 -5.69
CA ALA A 655 -46.69 -66.85 -5.88
C ALA A 655 -47.24 -65.63 -5.11
N THR A 656 -46.66 -65.33 -3.95
CA THR A 656 -46.86 -64.09 -3.19
C THR A 656 -45.52 -63.61 -2.64
N CYS A 657 -45.35 -62.30 -2.49
CA CYS A 657 -44.09 -61.70 -2.06
C CYS A 657 -44.30 -60.40 -1.27
N SER A 658 -43.26 -60.00 -0.54
CA SER A 658 -43.18 -58.68 0.12
C SER A 658 -42.21 -57.72 -0.58
N GLY A 659 -41.64 -58.13 -1.72
CA GLY A 659 -40.57 -57.41 -2.42
C GLY A 659 -40.25 -58.07 -3.77
N ALA A 660 -39.42 -57.38 -4.56
CA ALA A 660 -39.05 -57.83 -5.91
C ALA A 660 -38.02 -58.97 -5.93
N SER A 661 -37.42 -59.35 -4.79
CA SER A 661 -36.39 -60.38 -4.76
C SER A 661 -36.98 -61.80 -4.67
N PRO A 662 -36.32 -62.83 -5.22
CA PRO A 662 -36.59 -64.24 -4.91
C PRO A 662 -36.48 -64.59 -3.41
N LYS A 663 -35.88 -63.70 -2.61
CA LYS A 663 -35.81 -63.81 -1.14
C LYS A 663 -37.02 -63.23 -0.41
N ASP A 664 -37.80 -62.42 -1.09
CA ASP A 664 -38.99 -61.77 -0.52
C ASP A 664 -40.24 -62.61 -0.78
N CYS A 665 -40.09 -63.87 -1.24
CA CYS A 665 -41.21 -64.78 -1.44
C CYS A 665 -41.84 -65.13 -0.08
N LEU A 666 -43.15 -64.90 0.02
CA LEU A 666 -44.00 -65.38 1.11
C LEU A 666 -44.58 -66.78 0.78
N SER A 667 -44.69 -67.11 -0.52
CA SER A 667 -45.00 -68.45 -1.01
C SER A 667 -44.40 -68.70 -2.39
N CYS A 668 -44.07 -69.96 -2.72
CA CYS A 668 -43.41 -70.32 -3.99
C CYS A 668 -44.41 -70.61 -5.11
N SER A 669 -44.05 -70.22 -6.33
CA SER A 669 -44.76 -70.58 -7.56
C SER A 669 -44.74 -72.11 -7.79
N PRO A 670 -45.77 -72.69 -8.43
CA PRO A 670 -45.84 -74.13 -8.72
C PRO A 670 -44.57 -74.63 -9.42
N GLY A 671 -43.93 -75.68 -8.87
CA GLY A 671 -42.68 -76.25 -9.40
C GLY A 671 -41.39 -75.79 -8.71
N TYR A 672 -41.47 -74.87 -7.74
CA TYR A 672 -40.36 -74.47 -6.87
C TYR A 672 -40.59 -74.93 -5.43
N LEU A 673 -39.51 -75.29 -4.74
CA LEU A 673 -39.55 -75.86 -3.38
C LEU A 673 -39.10 -74.83 -2.34
N HIS A 674 -39.65 -74.91 -1.11
CA HIS A 674 -39.40 -73.98 0.01
C HIS A 674 -38.32 -74.55 0.96
N PRO A 675 -37.06 -74.08 0.93
CA PRO A 675 -35.94 -74.61 1.68
C PRO A 675 -35.75 -73.97 3.05
N LEU A 676 -35.93 -72.67 3.16
CA LEU A 676 -36.08 -71.91 4.39
C LEU A 676 -37.20 -70.90 4.13
N SER A 677 -37.79 -70.31 5.15
CA SER A 677 -39.03 -69.50 5.10
C SER A 677 -39.02 -68.30 4.13
N HIS A 678 -37.95 -68.07 3.35
CA HIS A 678 -37.76 -66.93 2.46
C HIS A 678 -36.90 -67.21 1.20
N LEU A 679 -36.84 -68.42 0.62
CA LEU A 679 -36.02 -68.61 -0.61
C LEU A 679 -36.48 -69.75 -1.53
N CYS A 680 -37.22 -69.51 -2.61
CA CYS A 680 -37.68 -70.59 -3.48
C CYS A 680 -36.55 -71.13 -4.39
N VAL A 681 -36.26 -72.45 -4.37
CA VAL A 681 -35.20 -73.07 -5.19
C VAL A 681 -35.69 -74.24 -6.04
N ARG A 682 -34.98 -74.48 -7.15
CA ARG A 682 -35.32 -75.52 -8.14
C ARG A 682 -34.55 -76.84 -7.94
N HIS A 683 -33.40 -76.82 -7.23
CA HIS A 683 -32.51 -77.98 -6.99
C HIS A 683 -31.96 -77.95 -5.55
N CYS A 684 -31.61 -79.11 -4.96
CA CYS A 684 -31.11 -79.21 -3.58
C CYS A 684 -29.64 -78.73 -3.44
N PRO A 685 -29.30 -78.00 -2.36
CA PRO A 685 -27.92 -77.63 -2.04
C PRO A 685 -27.06 -78.83 -1.61
N THR A 686 -25.73 -78.72 -1.74
CA THR A 686 -24.74 -79.75 -1.35
C THR A 686 -24.88 -80.15 0.12
N GLY A 687 -24.74 -81.45 0.42
CA GLY A 687 -24.95 -82.01 1.76
C GLY A 687 -26.41 -82.27 2.15
N TYR A 688 -27.36 -82.14 1.21
CA TYR A 688 -28.79 -82.45 1.40
C TYR A 688 -29.36 -83.28 0.25
N TYR A 689 -30.35 -84.12 0.53
CA TYR A 689 -31.08 -84.92 -0.46
C TYR A 689 -32.59 -84.65 -0.39
N SER A 690 -33.29 -84.79 -1.53
CA SER A 690 -34.72 -84.51 -1.62
C SER A 690 -35.58 -85.71 -1.22
N THR A 691 -36.61 -85.47 -0.41
CA THR A 691 -37.66 -86.46 -0.05
C THR A 691 -38.99 -86.18 -0.75
N GLY A 692 -39.03 -85.24 -1.70
CA GLY A 692 -40.20 -84.90 -2.53
C GLY A 692 -40.95 -83.62 -2.11
N TYR A 693 -41.02 -83.30 -0.82
CA TYR A 693 -41.64 -82.05 -0.32
C TYR A 693 -40.75 -81.26 0.65
N HIS A 694 -39.63 -81.84 1.06
CA HIS A 694 -38.61 -81.27 1.93
C HIS A 694 -37.25 -81.88 1.53
N TYR A 695 -36.17 -81.39 2.11
CA TYR A 695 -34.87 -82.05 2.00
C TYR A 695 -34.29 -82.29 3.39
N GLU A 696 -33.48 -83.33 3.47
CA GLU A 696 -32.84 -83.76 4.72
C GLU A 696 -31.33 -83.82 4.55
N LYS A 697 -30.61 -83.67 5.66
CA LYS A 697 -29.15 -83.60 5.66
C LYS A 697 -28.55 -84.98 5.40
N CYS A 698 -27.50 -85.03 4.59
CA CYS A 698 -26.70 -86.22 4.37
C CYS A 698 -26.02 -86.71 5.66
N HIS A 699 -25.67 -88.00 5.70
CA HIS A 699 -24.80 -88.54 6.76
C HIS A 699 -23.48 -87.77 6.82
N VAL A 700 -22.89 -87.63 8.01
CA VAL A 700 -21.68 -86.80 8.24
C VAL A 700 -20.45 -87.23 7.45
N SER A 701 -20.42 -88.48 6.97
CA SER A 701 -19.35 -89.01 6.10
C SER A 701 -19.50 -88.61 4.63
N CYS A 702 -20.62 -87.99 4.25
CA CYS A 702 -21.01 -87.75 2.87
C CYS A 702 -21.08 -86.27 2.50
N GLU A 703 -20.38 -85.91 1.44
CA GLU A 703 -20.48 -84.59 0.81
C GLU A 703 -21.73 -84.51 -0.08
N MET A 704 -22.04 -85.61 -0.77
CA MET A 704 -23.27 -85.78 -1.55
C MET A 704 -23.89 -87.14 -1.23
N CYS A 705 -25.22 -87.20 -1.11
CA CYS A 705 -25.94 -88.42 -0.78
C CYS A 705 -27.25 -88.53 -1.56
N SER A 706 -27.73 -89.77 -1.75
CA SER A 706 -29.08 -90.07 -2.25
C SER A 706 -30.06 -90.44 -1.14
N GLY A 707 -29.63 -90.38 0.12
CA GLY A 707 -30.38 -90.84 1.28
C GLY A 707 -29.63 -90.53 2.59
N PRO A 708 -30.24 -90.81 3.75
CA PRO A 708 -29.73 -90.37 5.05
C PRO A 708 -28.62 -91.27 5.62
N GLY A 709 -28.43 -92.47 5.08
CA GLY A 709 -27.46 -93.47 5.57
C GLY A 709 -26.06 -93.32 4.98
N PRO A 710 -25.02 -93.87 5.64
CA PRO A 710 -23.62 -93.85 5.16
C PRO A 710 -23.39 -94.71 3.90
N ASP A 711 -24.34 -95.57 3.55
CA ASP A 711 -24.39 -96.42 2.35
C ASP A 711 -25.09 -95.75 1.16
N ALA A 712 -25.77 -94.62 1.41
CA ALA A 712 -26.36 -93.77 0.38
C ALA A 712 -25.41 -92.65 -0.07
N CYS A 713 -24.11 -92.80 0.20
CA CYS A 713 -23.09 -91.83 -0.15
C CYS A 713 -22.79 -91.86 -1.65
N ILE A 714 -22.77 -90.69 -2.28
CA ILE A 714 -22.33 -90.53 -3.67
C ILE A 714 -20.88 -90.04 -3.71
N VAL A 715 -20.49 -89.16 -2.78
CA VAL A 715 -19.13 -88.62 -2.65
C VAL A 715 -18.73 -88.56 -1.17
N CYS A 716 -17.57 -89.14 -0.83
CA CYS A 716 -17.02 -89.17 0.53
C CYS A 716 -16.31 -87.86 0.91
N VAL A 717 -16.40 -87.44 2.17
CA VAL A 717 -15.68 -86.27 2.70
C VAL A 717 -14.18 -86.61 2.89
N PRO A 718 -13.23 -85.86 2.30
CA PRO A 718 -11.79 -86.10 2.50
C PRO A 718 -11.38 -85.94 3.99
N PRO A 719 -10.53 -86.82 4.58
CA PRO A 719 -9.69 -87.85 3.95
C PRO A 719 -10.31 -89.28 3.97
N GLN A 720 -11.64 -89.43 4.05
CA GLN A 720 -12.26 -90.76 4.07
C GLN A 720 -12.20 -91.47 2.71
N LEU A 721 -11.98 -92.79 2.74
CA LEU A 721 -11.74 -93.63 1.58
C LEU A 721 -13.02 -94.35 1.17
N GLU A 722 -13.33 -94.38 -0.13
CA GLU A 722 -14.45 -95.18 -0.63
C GLU A 722 -14.05 -96.66 -0.68
N LEU A 723 -14.88 -97.55 -0.12
CA LEU A 723 -14.73 -98.98 -0.37
C LEU A 723 -15.30 -99.30 -1.77
N GLN A 724 -14.42 -99.76 -2.67
CA GLN A 724 -14.73 -99.86 -4.10
C GLN A 724 -16.04 -100.64 -4.35
N GLY A 725 -17.03 -99.94 -4.94
CA GLY A 725 -18.29 -100.53 -5.37
C GLY A 725 -19.37 -100.64 -4.29
N THR A 726 -19.14 -100.17 -3.07
CA THR A 726 -20.11 -100.34 -1.96
C THR A 726 -20.66 -99.03 -1.40
N ARG A 727 -20.40 -97.86 -2.00
CA ARG A 727 -20.92 -96.53 -1.58
C ARG A 727 -20.74 -96.19 -0.09
N VAL A 728 -19.81 -96.87 0.57
CA VAL A 728 -19.51 -96.73 2.00
C VAL A 728 -18.13 -96.10 2.13
N CYS A 729 -18.05 -95.04 2.93
CA CYS A 729 -16.82 -94.34 3.24
C CYS A 729 -16.22 -94.87 4.55
N VAL A 730 -14.93 -95.20 4.54
CA VAL A 730 -14.20 -95.74 5.69
C VAL A 730 -12.93 -94.94 5.94
N GLU A 731 -12.49 -94.83 7.19
CA GLU A 731 -11.26 -94.10 7.53
C GLU A 731 -9.98 -94.85 7.15
N ARG A 732 -10.02 -96.20 7.11
CA ARG A 732 -8.90 -97.07 6.72
C ARG A 732 -9.41 -98.32 6.00
N CYS A 733 -8.65 -98.84 5.04
CA CYS A 733 -9.06 -100.03 4.29
C CYS A 733 -9.08 -101.28 5.19
N PRO A 734 -10.19 -102.04 5.20
CA PRO A 734 -10.30 -103.28 5.96
C PRO A 734 -9.42 -104.40 5.34
N PRO A 735 -9.18 -105.51 6.07
CA PRO A 735 -8.47 -106.67 5.53
C PRO A 735 -9.10 -107.15 4.21
N ARG A 736 -8.27 -107.65 3.30
CA ARG A 736 -8.56 -107.92 1.87
C ARG A 736 -8.71 -106.70 0.97
N PHE A 737 -8.49 -105.49 1.47
CA PHE A 737 -8.41 -104.30 0.65
C PHE A 737 -7.08 -103.59 0.88
N TYR A 738 -6.53 -102.97 -0.16
CA TYR A 738 -5.39 -102.06 -0.08
C TYR A 738 -5.81 -100.66 -0.52
N GLN A 739 -5.16 -99.66 0.05
CA GLN A 739 -5.43 -98.28 -0.31
C GLN A 739 -4.69 -97.92 -1.60
N SER A 740 -5.41 -97.40 -2.58
CA SER A 740 -4.83 -96.70 -3.72
C SER A 740 -5.53 -95.36 -3.85
N THR A 741 -4.78 -94.27 -3.68
CA THR A 741 -5.28 -92.88 -3.59
C THR A 741 -6.36 -92.70 -2.51
N GLN A 742 -7.62 -92.49 -2.90
CA GLN A 742 -8.79 -92.24 -2.05
C GLN A 742 -9.81 -93.40 -2.08
N THR A 743 -9.40 -94.57 -2.57
CA THR A 743 -10.28 -95.74 -2.70
C THR A 743 -9.58 -96.98 -2.16
N CYS A 744 -10.34 -97.82 -1.47
CA CYS A 744 -9.92 -99.14 -1.02
C CYS A 744 -10.26 -100.17 -2.09
N TRP A 745 -9.22 -100.73 -2.72
CA TRP A 745 -9.32 -101.74 -3.78
C TRP A 745 -9.13 -103.14 -3.21
N GLN A 746 -9.83 -104.13 -3.76
CA GLN A 746 -9.69 -105.51 -3.30
C GLN A 746 -8.30 -106.09 -3.64
N CYS A 747 -7.71 -106.78 -2.68
CA CYS A 747 -6.54 -107.63 -2.87
C CYS A 747 -6.87 -108.82 -3.80
N HIS A 748 -5.84 -109.45 -4.36
CA HIS A 748 -6.02 -110.75 -5.01
C HIS A 748 -6.65 -111.76 -4.04
N THR A 749 -7.50 -112.66 -4.55
CA THR A 749 -8.32 -113.57 -3.74
C THR A 749 -7.51 -114.52 -2.85
N SER A 750 -6.25 -114.81 -3.22
CA SER A 750 -5.32 -115.63 -2.44
C SER A 750 -4.68 -114.89 -1.25
N CYS A 751 -4.77 -113.55 -1.20
CA CYS A 751 -4.16 -112.74 -0.15
C CYS A 751 -5.17 -112.36 0.95
N LYS A 752 -4.70 -112.30 2.19
CA LYS A 752 -5.43 -111.70 3.32
C LYS A 752 -5.11 -110.22 3.49
N THR A 753 -3.85 -109.83 3.31
CA THR A 753 -3.42 -108.44 3.15
C THR A 753 -2.44 -108.34 1.97
N CYS A 754 -2.42 -107.21 1.28
CA CYS A 754 -1.64 -107.02 0.06
C CYS A 754 -1.17 -105.56 -0.11
N THR A 755 -0.18 -105.34 -0.98
CA THR A 755 0.22 -104.00 -1.42
C THR A 755 -0.45 -103.57 -2.73
N ASP A 756 -0.87 -104.53 -3.55
CA ASP A 756 -1.66 -104.31 -4.76
C ASP A 756 -2.56 -105.54 -5.07
N ASN A 757 -3.34 -105.47 -6.16
CA ASN A 757 -4.28 -106.53 -6.54
C ASN A 757 -3.63 -107.74 -7.25
N THR A 758 -2.30 -107.81 -7.37
CA THR A 758 -1.61 -108.91 -8.02
C THR A 758 -1.37 -110.09 -7.07
N PRO A 759 -1.35 -111.33 -7.58
CA PRO A 759 -1.10 -112.52 -6.75
C PRO A 759 0.31 -112.60 -6.15
N GLN A 760 1.24 -111.76 -6.58
CA GLN A 760 2.66 -111.71 -6.12
C GLN A 760 2.89 -110.66 -5.03
N SER A 761 1.87 -109.89 -4.68
CA SER A 761 1.96 -108.76 -3.76
C SER A 761 1.20 -109.02 -2.45
N CYS A 762 1.08 -110.29 -2.05
CA CYS A 762 0.51 -110.65 -0.76
C CYS A 762 1.52 -110.34 0.37
N LEU A 763 1.04 -109.71 1.44
CA LEU A 763 1.79 -109.49 2.68
C LEU A 763 1.47 -110.57 3.73
N THR A 764 0.21 -111.03 3.77
CA THR A 764 -0.21 -112.15 4.62
C THR A 764 -1.20 -113.03 3.88
N CYS A 765 -1.18 -114.31 4.20
CA CYS A 765 -2.06 -115.32 3.61
C CYS A 765 -3.21 -115.69 4.55
N ASP A 766 -4.26 -116.25 3.97
CA ASP A 766 -5.30 -116.92 4.76
C ASP A 766 -4.75 -118.17 5.45
N TRP A 767 -5.42 -118.55 6.54
CA TRP A 767 -5.01 -119.64 7.41
C TRP A 767 -4.97 -120.97 6.63
N GLY A 768 -3.80 -121.62 6.55
CA GLY A 768 -3.57 -122.84 5.77
C GLY A 768 -2.68 -122.67 4.52
N SER A 769 -2.34 -121.43 4.15
CA SER A 769 -1.41 -121.13 3.05
C SER A 769 -0.08 -120.56 3.58
N ILE A 770 1.02 -120.80 2.87
CA ILE A 770 2.36 -120.28 3.18
C ILE A 770 2.69 -119.15 2.20
N LEU A 771 3.20 -118.04 2.73
CA LEU A 771 3.72 -116.94 1.92
C LEU A 771 5.14 -117.25 1.46
N GLN A 772 5.37 -117.28 0.15
CA GLN A 772 6.70 -117.44 -0.43
C GLN A 772 6.87 -116.45 -1.59
N GLU A 773 7.90 -115.59 -1.50
CA GLU A 773 8.21 -114.55 -2.49
C GLU A 773 7.01 -113.65 -2.86
N GLY A 774 6.17 -113.31 -1.87
CA GLY A 774 4.99 -112.45 -2.08
C GLY A 774 3.74 -113.17 -2.60
N VAL A 775 3.82 -114.48 -2.86
CA VAL A 775 2.69 -115.32 -3.30
C VAL A 775 2.25 -116.25 -2.17
N CYS A 776 0.94 -116.40 -1.99
CA CYS A 776 0.37 -117.37 -1.06
C CYS A 776 0.13 -118.73 -1.75
N TYR A 777 0.91 -119.75 -1.35
CA TYR A 777 0.76 -121.14 -1.82
C TYR A 777 0.07 -122.03 -0.78
N PRO A 778 -0.77 -123.00 -1.19
CA PRO A 778 -1.33 -124.00 -0.28
C PRO A 778 -0.24 -124.96 0.21
N ARG A 779 -0.31 -125.40 1.48
CA ARG A 779 0.71 -126.24 2.13
C ARG A 779 0.63 -127.72 1.65
N CYS A 780 1.71 -128.27 1.10
CA CYS A 780 1.84 -129.70 0.75
C CYS A 780 2.26 -130.55 1.99
N GLU A 781 1.78 -131.79 2.12
CA GLU A 781 2.13 -132.71 3.23
C GLU A 781 3.62 -133.15 3.22
N GLU A 782 4.13 -133.58 4.39
CA GLU A 782 5.55 -133.88 4.65
C GLU A 782 6.21 -134.79 3.60
N GLY A 783 7.39 -134.38 3.11
CA GLY A 783 8.19 -135.12 2.13
C GLY A 783 7.99 -134.71 0.66
N ARG A 784 7.22 -133.64 0.38
CA ARG A 784 7.02 -133.09 -0.98
C ARG A 784 7.25 -131.58 -1.00
N TYR A 785 7.83 -131.05 -2.08
CA TYR A 785 7.99 -129.61 -2.32
C TYR A 785 7.18 -129.17 -3.55
N TYR A 786 6.73 -127.92 -3.57
CA TYR A 786 5.92 -127.39 -4.67
C TYR A 786 6.83 -126.97 -5.83
N SER A 787 6.68 -127.63 -7.00
CA SER A 787 7.44 -127.32 -8.22
C SER A 787 6.55 -127.56 -9.44
N GLN A 788 6.63 -126.68 -10.45
CA GLN A 788 5.82 -126.76 -11.67
C GLN A 788 4.30 -126.95 -11.42
N ASN A 789 3.74 -126.17 -10.49
CA ASN A 789 2.32 -126.19 -10.12
C ASN A 789 1.78 -127.49 -9.51
N VAL A 790 2.64 -128.43 -9.07
CA VAL A 790 2.24 -129.68 -8.41
C VAL A 790 3.16 -130.00 -7.22
N CYS A 791 2.61 -130.50 -6.12
CA CYS A 791 3.40 -131.00 -4.98
C CYS A 791 4.18 -132.28 -5.40
N THR A 792 5.49 -132.19 -5.60
CA THR A 792 6.36 -133.26 -6.11
C THR A 792 7.24 -133.86 -5.01
N ALA A 793 7.49 -135.17 -5.07
CA ALA A 793 8.26 -135.91 -4.06
C ALA A 793 9.77 -135.79 -4.27
N SER A 794 10.54 -135.70 -3.18
CA SER A 794 12.01 -135.70 -3.20
C SER A 794 12.54 -137.07 -3.64
N VAL A 795 13.29 -137.14 -4.74
CA VAL A 795 14.05 -138.34 -5.14
C VAL A 795 15.51 -138.14 -4.71
N CYS A 796 16.00 -138.98 -3.80
CA CYS A 796 17.42 -139.08 -3.49
C CYS A 796 18.15 -139.78 -4.64
N VAL A 797 19.19 -139.15 -5.18
CA VAL A 797 20.13 -139.76 -6.14
C VAL A 797 21.12 -140.65 -5.38
N PHE A 798 21.05 -141.96 -5.64
CA PHE A 798 22.10 -142.66 -6.38
C PHE A 798 21.50 -143.24 -7.65
#